data_AF-A0A4Q2DBW9-F1
#
_entry.id   AF-A0A4Q2DBW9-F1
#
_cell.length_a   1.000
_cell.length_b   1.000
_cell.length_c   1.000
_cell.angle_alpha   90.00
_cell.angle_beta   90.00
_cell.angle_gamma   90.00
#
_symmetry.space_group_name_H-M   'P 1'
#
loop_
_entity.id
_entity.type
_entity.pdbx_description
1 polymer ?
#
loop_
_entity_poly.entity_id
_entity_poly.type
_entity_poly.pdbx_seq_one_letter_code
_entity_poly.pdbx_strand_id
1 'polypeptide(L)'
;MSEEPSHSLRPPLHNSSAPRDKEPKEIEKIRKWQEERIARRLRGEYESAVLHLQEVIDGNLKNPVSIASVRVEGAKNTRKSFLGSIIDPILAANSTSVEDGRSNLESVLHTTRKVADILKKADIFTSVEAQIEHARDPLAPNRDVDVVFRTKERGRYTVTSSTELGNNEGSASASATVRNVFGGAETLTANVSLGTKTRRSYSATLTTPLTPDLNTFGTLNIYGLERDQTSYASCSEGLRGVRTTIKGGGHEMGWEGVYRHIRDLTPTASITVRESAGETLKSSIFHSWIHDTRDDRIAATRGHYVKLYHEFAGLGGDASFYKTEAEGQISRPITGGVSYSIAGRGGLLWGLNKPLLFSDRFQLGGPTSVRSFKANGLGPHDGADSVGGDIYYSVGASIISNIPNKPHWPIKTHAWVNAGRLDQVDRSRPLVDNVKDLLVKPCISAGVGLIYRFDPVRVEVNFGVPLVARSLMYEDISYSGDGGLYGELLKNRAFQLVTPGTSAAALTGWQALNGATISVIRESTAVSTALPNALQVRIPTGRTGTAGFANTGYSGIKVLSTWKYTASFYYRFPSSTGFNGNIVVGLQTTSGQVLASATVPVSGSQTTWRQATVELFPNATPGNNNNLFTISVDAASASGQTINFAMLSLFPPTFKNRANGMRVDLAEALAEIRPGLFRFPGGNNLEGQTVERRWQWRKTVGPMVDRPGRMGDWSYVNTDGLGLLEYLYWCEDLGAEPIMGVWAGYALGGTSVPENQLDPYIQEAIDQINFAIGDPARSSAAALRASLGRPEPFKLLYIEIGNEDFFAANSYVYRWRRFVTALQREFPQLRFIATTNPGNPVLAPAPTEYDVHVYQTPTWFAQNVFYYDSFQRNGTKYFEGEYAAISTNPNDLFGSPSNGRLVYPTVQSAVSEAAFMTGLERNADIVFAAAYAPLIGLFGTYRGDEYLSSTLPDRRGTTFWSVVRNRTSNEIIIKIANTGTSATPFTFVLPFNTVASTGTVQTLSGTATASNSPSNPNSIVPRTSSVATGKTFNFNAGPVSLNVITFVAY
;
A
#
# COMPACT_ATOMS: atom_id res chain seq x y z
N MET A 1 83.51 -35.11 -13.35
CA MET A 1 83.81 -33.82 -13.97
C MET A 1 82.60 -33.45 -14.82
N SER A 2 81.68 -32.72 -14.21
CA SER A 2 80.53 -32.04 -14.84
C SER A 2 80.10 -31.01 -13.82
N GLU A 3 80.54 -29.77 -14.02
CA GLU A 3 80.22 -28.62 -13.20
C GLU A 3 78.72 -28.31 -13.33
N GLU A 4 78.03 -28.16 -12.20
CA GLU A 4 76.82 -27.35 -12.09
C GLU A 4 77.06 -26.28 -11.01
N PRO A 5 76.53 -25.06 -11.23
CA PRO A 5 77.08 -23.84 -10.65
C PRO A 5 76.70 -23.67 -9.18
N SER A 6 77.69 -23.33 -8.35
CA SER A 6 77.46 -22.84 -7.00
C SER A 6 76.68 -21.52 -7.08
N HIS A 7 75.40 -21.53 -6.70
CA HIS A 7 74.68 -20.30 -6.41
C HIS A 7 75.33 -19.65 -5.18
N SER A 8 76.22 -18.69 -5.43
CA SER A 8 76.81 -17.86 -4.40
C SER A 8 75.72 -16.96 -3.82
N LEU A 9 75.36 -17.22 -2.56
CA LEU A 9 74.56 -16.36 -1.69
C LEU A 9 75.02 -14.90 -1.79
N ARG A 10 74.10 -13.98 -2.10
CA ARG A 10 74.33 -12.53 -2.00
C ARG A 10 73.87 -12.04 -0.62
N PRO A 11 74.77 -11.64 0.29
CA PRO A 11 74.40 -10.94 1.51
C PRO A 11 74.13 -9.44 1.22
N PRO A 12 73.52 -8.73 2.17
CA PRO A 12 72.12 -8.30 2.19
C PRO A 12 71.74 -7.23 1.14
N LEU A 13 70.44 -7.12 0.84
CA LEU A 13 69.81 -5.95 0.19
C LEU A 13 70.09 -4.70 1.05
N HIS A 14 71.12 -3.94 0.69
CA HIS A 14 71.53 -2.64 1.23
C HIS A 14 71.38 -2.41 2.75
N ASN A 15 72.54 -2.29 3.41
CA ASN A 15 72.66 -1.59 4.68
C ASN A 15 72.14 -0.14 4.55
N SER A 16 70.88 0.14 4.94
CA SER A 16 70.30 1.49 4.87
C SER A 16 70.76 2.40 6.02
N SER A 17 71.84 2.05 6.72
CA SER A 17 72.39 2.84 7.84
C SER A 17 73.55 3.76 7.45
N ALA A 18 73.72 4.07 6.16
CA ALA A 18 74.60 5.15 5.74
C ALA A 18 74.01 6.52 6.17
N PRO A 19 74.79 7.41 6.81
CA PRO A 19 74.30 8.70 7.26
C PRO A 19 73.97 9.57 6.04
N ARG A 20 72.71 10.00 5.90
CA ARG A 20 72.31 11.06 4.96
C ARG A 20 71.33 12.04 5.60
N ASP A 21 71.81 13.26 5.77
CA ASP A 21 71.16 14.59 5.74
C ASP A 21 69.92 14.94 6.58
N LYS A 22 69.49 14.15 7.58
CA LYS A 22 68.34 14.54 8.44
C LYS A 22 68.44 14.14 9.92
N GLU A 23 69.63 14.19 10.52
CA GLU A 23 69.76 13.99 11.98
C GLU A 23 69.21 15.22 12.72
N PRO A 24 68.15 15.09 13.56
CA PRO A 24 67.60 16.20 14.33
C PRO A 24 68.58 16.66 15.41
N LYS A 25 68.68 17.97 15.69
CA LYS A 25 69.58 18.50 16.75
C LYS A 25 68.99 18.45 18.17
N GLU A 26 67.70 18.14 18.31
CA GLU A 26 67.01 18.04 19.61
C GLU A 26 67.10 16.61 20.19
N ILE A 27 67.51 16.50 21.46
CA ILE A 27 67.81 15.24 22.16
C ILE A 27 66.66 14.22 22.09
N GLU A 28 65.41 14.68 22.24
CA GLU A 28 64.23 13.81 22.25
C GLU A 28 63.92 13.23 20.86
N LYS A 29 64.21 14.00 19.79
CA LYS A 29 64.10 13.56 18.39
C LYS A 29 65.25 12.64 17.99
N ILE A 30 66.45 12.81 18.55
CA ILE A 30 67.60 11.91 18.36
C ILE A 30 67.30 10.52 18.91
N ARG A 31 66.75 10.42 20.13
CA ARG A 31 66.40 9.13 20.74
C ARG A 31 65.39 8.35 19.89
N LYS A 32 64.31 9.01 19.46
CA LYS A 32 63.29 8.39 18.60
C LYS A 32 63.85 7.99 17.22
N TRP A 33 64.72 8.81 16.64
CA TRP A 33 65.41 8.49 15.39
C TRP A 33 66.35 7.28 15.52
N GLN A 34 67.06 7.15 16.66
CA GLN A 34 67.89 5.98 16.96
C GLN A 34 67.05 4.70 17.18
N GLU A 35 65.95 4.79 17.93
CA GLU A 35 65.02 3.67 18.12
C GLU A 35 64.45 3.18 16.78
N GLU A 36 64.01 4.08 15.90
CA GLU A 36 63.52 3.74 14.55
C GLU A 36 64.61 3.16 13.63
N ARG A 37 65.87 3.57 13.82
CA ARG A 37 67.02 3.05 13.06
C ARG A 37 67.37 1.63 13.52
N ILE A 38 67.40 1.39 14.83
CA ILE A 38 67.63 0.06 15.40
C ILE A 38 66.51 -0.90 14.97
N ALA A 39 65.25 -0.46 15.02
CA ALA A 39 64.12 -1.25 14.56
C ALA A 39 64.21 -1.61 13.06
N ARG A 40 64.63 -0.67 12.21
CA ARG A 40 64.86 -0.93 10.77
C ARG A 40 66.01 -1.92 10.53
N ARG A 41 67.11 -1.80 11.29
CA ARG A 41 68.24 -2.73 11.20
C ARG A 41 67.83 -4.14 11.63
N LEU A 42 67.17 -4.28 12.79
CA LEU A 42 66.65 -5.56 13.28
C LEU A 42 65.69 -6.18 12.28
N ARG A 43 64.82 -5.37 11.64
CA ARG A 43 63.93 -5.85 10.58
C ARG A 43 64.70 -6.39 9.37
N GLY A 44 65.72 -5.67 8.89
CA GLY A 44 66.55 -6.13 7.77
C GLY A 44 67.38 -7.38 8.07
N GLU A 45 67.95 -7.48 9.28
CA GLU A 45 68.64 -8.69 9.76
C GLU A 45 67.68 -9.88 9.87
N TYR A 46 66.46 -9.65 10.37
CA TYR A 46 65.41 -10.66 10.44
C TYR A 46 64.93 -11.12 9.05
N GLU A 47 64.68 -10.18 8.13
CA GLU A 47 64.31 -10.48 6.73
C GLU A 47 65.40 -11.30 6.04
N SER A 48 66.68 -10.95 6.24
CA SER A 48 67.81 -11.70 5.67
C SER A 48 67.94 -13.10 6.28
N ALA A 49 67.73 -13.27 7.59
CA ALA A 49 67.77 -14.56 8.24
C ALA A 49 66.63 -15.48 7.78
N VAL A 50 65.44 -14.91 7.56
CA VAL A 50 64.28 -15.63 7.00
C VAL A 50 64.55 -16.08 5.56
N LEU A 51 65.10 -15.22 4.72
CA LEU A 51 65.47 -15.58 3.34
C LEU A 51 66.54 -16.68 3.30
N HIS A 52 67.57 -16.59 4.16
CA HIS A 52 68.60 -17.61 4.25
C HIS A 52 68.06 -18.96 4.73
N LEU A 53 67.18 -18.93 5.75
CA LEU A 53 66.50 -20.14 6.23
C LEU A 53 65.62 -20.74 5.13
N GLN A 54 64.92 -19.91 4.36
CA GLN A 54 64.10 -20.36 3.24
C GLN A 54 64.94 -21.06 2.17
N GLU A 55 66.10 -20.49 1.79
CA GLU A 55 67.00 -21.08 0.80
C GLU A 55 67.61 -22.41 1.27
N VAL A 56 67.96 -22.52 2.56
CA VAL A 56 68.40 -23.78 3.18
C VAL A 56 67.29 -24.82 3.19
N ILE A 57 66.05 -24.43 3.48
CA ILE A 57 64.89 -25.34 3.44
C ILE A 57 64.66 -25.81 2.00
N ASP A 58 64.60 -24.88 1.04
CA ASP A 58 64.32 -25.15 -0.38
C ASP A 58 65.36 -26.07 -1.00
N GLY A 59 66.65 -25.89 -0.65
CA GLY A 59 67.74 -26.78 -1.08
C GLY A 59 67.69 -28.19 -0.50
N ASN A 60 66.93 -28.41 0.59
CA ASN A 60 66.86 -29.69 1.31
C ASN A 60 65.46 -30.36 1.27
N LEU A 61 64.48 -29.80 0.53
CA LEU A 61 63.10 -30.29 0.47
C LEU A 61 62.96 -31.77 0.08
N LYS A 62 63.84 -32.23 -0.82
CA LYS A 62 63.81 -33.61 -1.35
C LYS A 62 64.52 -34.64 -0.46
N ASN A 63 65.12 -34.22 0.65
CA ASN A 63 65.81 -35.14 1.54
C ASN A 63 64.83 -36.12 2.20
N PRO A 64 65.15 -37.42 2.27
CA PRO A 64 64.27 -38.43 2.85
C PRO A 64 64.19 -38.28 4.38
N VAL A 65 62.97 -38.03 4.89
CA VAL A 65 62.64 -37.78 6.31
C VAL A 65 61.22 -38.28 6.56
N SER A 66 61.00 -39.03 7.64
CA SER A 66 59.69 -39.55 8.07
C SER A 66 59.26 -38.97 9.42
N ILE A 67 57.94 -38.96 9.67
CA ILE A 67 57.38 -38.57 10.97
C ILE A 67 57.30 -39.82 11.86
N ALA A 68 58.05 -39.85 12.97
CA ALA A 68 57.97 -40.93 13.96
C ALA A 68 56.79 -40.75 14.91
N SER A 69 56.61 -39.54 15.44
CA SER A 69 55.48 -39.22 16.33
C SER A 69 55.02 -37.77 16.20
N VAL A 70 53.74 -37.54 16.50
CA VAL A 70 53.17 -36.20 16.66
C VAL A 70 52.80 -36.00 18.14
N ARG A 71 53.34 -34.94 18.75
CA ARG A 71 53.06 -34.59 20.15
C ARG A 71 52.37 -33.23 20.22
N VAL A 72 51.29 -33.14 20.99
CA VAL A 72 50.62 -31.88 21.30
C VAL A 72 50.81 -31.57 22.78
N GLU A 73 51.66 -30.59 23.08
CA GLU A 73 51.97 -30.15 24.44
C GLU A 73 51.09 -28.96 24.83
N GLY A 74 50.71 -28.86 26.11
CA GLY A 74 49.93 -27.73 26.65
C GLY A 74 48.41 -27.83 26.52
N ALA A 75 47.89 -28.89 25.88
CA ALA A 75 46.47 -29.20 25.75
C ALA A 75 45.91 -29.95 26.98
N LYS A 76 45.92 -29.31 28.17
CA LYS A 76 45.61 -29.95 29.47
C LYS A 76 44.16 -30.40 29.61
N ASN A 77 43.22 -29.68 29.00
CA ASN A 77 41.78 -29.91 29.14
C ASN A 77 41.15 -30.49 27.88
N THR A 78 41.97 -30.96 26.94
CA THR A 78 41.54 -31.49 25.65
C THR A 78 41.75 -32.99 25.61
N ARG A 79 40.73 -33.74 25.17
CA ARG A 79 40.77 -35.20 25.12
C ARG A 79 41.75 -35.66 24.05
N LYS A 80 42.58 -36.65 24.40
CA LYS A 80 43.49 -37.31 23.44
C LYS A 80 42.72 -37.93 22.27
N SER A 81 41.54 -38.49 22.50
CA SER A 81 40.69 -39.07 21.44
C SER A 81 40.24 -38.02 20.42
N PHE A 82 39.94 -36.78 20.86
CA PHE A 82 39.59 -35.70 19.96
C PHE A 82 40.80 -35.25 19.12
N LEU A 83 41.96 -35.07 19.76
CA LEU A 83 43.21 -34.75 19.04
C LEU A 83 43.57 -35.83 18.02
N GLY A 84 43.44 -37.11 18.37
CA GLY A 84 43.61 -38.21 17.42
C GLY A 84 42.62 -38.12 16.25
N SER A 85 41.33 -37.88 16.55
CA SER A 85 40.30 -37.81 15.51
C SER A 85 40.55 -36.74 14.43
N ILE A 86 41.22 -35.63 14.76
CA ILE A 86 41.53 -34.55 13.80
C ILE A 86 42.95 -34.65 13.19
N ILE A 87 43.89 -35.34 13.85
CA ILE A 87 45.30 -35.45 13.41
C ILE A 87 45.51 -36.73 12.58
N ASP A 88 44.99 -37.88 13.03
CA ASP A 88 45.25 -39.19 12.44
C ASP A 88 44.84 -39.27 10.94
N PRO A 89 43.71 -38.69 10.49
CA PRO A 89 43.37 -38.67 9.07
C PRO A 89 44.38 -37.92 8.20
N ILE A 90 45.02 -36.88 8.74
CA ILE A 90 46.05 -36.09 8.01
C ILE A 90 47.31 -36.93 7.85
N LEU A 91 47.68 -37.69 8.88
CA LEU A 91 48.84 -38.59 8.85
C LEU A 91 48.61 -39.77 7.89
N ALA A 92 47.41 -40.36 7.88
CA ALA A 92 47.03 -41.45 6.98
C ALA A 92 46.89 -41.03 5.50
N ALA A 93 46.46 -39.80 5.23
CA ALA A 93 46.40 -39.27 3.86
C ALA A 93 47.79 -39.02 3.26
N ASN A 94 48.80 -38.74 4.09
CA ASN A 94 50.17 -38.53 3.63
C ASN A 94 50.93 -39.86 3.39
N SER A 95 50.50 -40.96 4.01
CA SER A 95 51.09 -42.29 3.75
C SER A 95 50.58 -42.96 2.47
N THR A 96 49.47 -42.49 1.91
CA THR A 96 48.82 -43.04 0.70
C THR A 96 49.12 -42.29 -0.60
N SER A 97 49.58 -41.03 -0.51
CA SER A 97 49.84 -40.14 -1.66
C SER A 97 51.27 -40.21 -2.22
N VAL A 98 52.15 -41.00 -1.60
CA VAL A 98 53.55 -41.16 -2.02
C VAL A 98 53.67 -42.40 -2.89
N GLU A 99 53.64 -42.24 -4.22
CA GLU A 99 53.74 -43.34 -5.21
C GLU A 99 55.02 -44.20 -5.11
N ASP A 100 56.01 -43.77 -4.30
CA ASP A 100 57.30 -44.47 -4.11
C ASP A 100 57.63 -44.83 -2.63
N GLY A 101 56.67 -44.71 -1.71
CA GLY A 101 56.84 -45.12 -0.30
C GLY A 101 57.94 -44.37 0.51
N ARG A 102 58.50 -43.27 0.01
CA ARG A 102 59.56 -42.48 0.68
C ARG A 102 59.09 -41.08 1.05
N SER A 103 58.80 -40.87 2.34
CA SER A 103 58.54 -39.55 2.92
C SER A 103 59.78 -38.65 2.83
N ASN A 104 59.58 -37.36 2.55
CA ASN A 104 60.64 -36.35 2.44
C ASN A 104 60.33 -35.10 3.26
N LEU A 105 61.32 -34.21 3.45
CA LEU A 105 61.15 -33.00 4.26
C LEU A 105 59.97 -32.12 3.78
N GLU A 106 59.76 -32.01 2.48
CA GLU A 106 58.62 -31.28 1.90
C GLU A 106 57.26 -31.83 2.40
N SER A 107 57.05 -33.14 2.31
CA SER A 107 55.83 -33.81 2.78
C SER A 107 55.62 -33.67 4.28
N VAL A 108 56.70 -33.69 5.08
CA VAL A 108 56.67 -33.47 6.53
C VAL A 108 56.27 -32.03 6.86
N LEU A 109 56.82 -31.04 6.16
CA LEU A 109 56.48 -29.63 6.35
C LEU A 109 55.02 -29.35 5.96
N HIS A 110 54.54 -29.91 4.84
CA HIS A 110 53.14 -29.81 4.45
C HIS A 110 52.20 -30.44 5.48
N THR A 111 52.55 -31.62 5.98
CA THR A 111 51.77 -32.32 7.02
C THR A 111 51.75 -31.52 8.32
N THR A 112 52.91 -30.98 8.74
CA THR A 112 53.04 -30.12 9.93
C THR A 112 52.16 -28.86 9.81
N ARG A 113 52.14 -28.21 8.65
CA ARG A 113 51.26 -27.06 8.38
C ARG A 113 49.78 -27.44 8.47
N LYS A 114 49.37 -28.52 7.82
CA LYS A 114 47.97 -29.02 7.87
C LYS A 114 47.53 -29.32 9.31
N VAL A 115 48.37 -29.95 10.12
CA VAL A 115 48.08 -30.22 11.54
C VAL A 115 48.04 -28.93 12.36
N ALA A 116 48.95 -27.97 12.12
CA ALA A 116 48.88 -26.67 12.78
C ALA A 116 47.58 -25.93 12.46
N ASP A 117 47.14 -25.99 11.20
CA ASP A 117 45.93 -25.32 10.72
C ASP A 117 44.66 -25.92 11.31
N ILE A 118 44.56 -27.26 11.40
CA ILE A 118 43.39 -27.90 12.02
C ILE A 118 43.33 -27.63 13.54
N LEU A 119 44.47 -27.59 14.23
CA LEU A 119 44.54 -27.22 15.65
C LEU A 119 44.12 -25.77 15.88
N LYS A 120 44.53 -24.84 15.01
CA LYS A 120 44.07 -23.44 15.07
C LYS A 120 42.57 -23.35 14.79
N LYS A 121 42.07 -24.12 13.82
CA LYS A 121 40.65 -24.15 13.43
C LYS A 121 39.72 -24.68 14.54
N ALA A 122 40.24 -25.50 15.45
CA ALA A 122 39.50 -25.96 16.63
C ALA A 122 39.09 -24.83 17.60
N ASP A 123 39.68 -23.63 17.48
CA ASP A 123 39.36 -22.41 18.26
C ASP A 123 39.42 -22.57 19.80
N ILE A 124 40.13 -23.61 20.27
CA ILE A 124 40.38 -23.89 21.69
C ILE A 124 41.79 -23.49 22.15
N PHE A 125 42.67 -23.11 21.21
CA PHE A 125 44.04 -22.67 21.50
C PHE A 125 44.23 -21.18 21.18
N THR A 126 45.01 -20.50 22.01
CA THR A 126 45.42 -19.10 21.83
C THR A 126 46.70 -19.01 21.00
N SER A 127 47.61 -19.99 21.14
CA SER A 127 48.82 -20.14 20.34
C SER A 127 49.04 -21.61 19.98
N VAL A 128 49.57 -21.85 18.78
CA VAL A 128 49.97 -23.16 18.25
C VAL A 128 51.32 -22.97 17.55
N GLU A 129 52.39 -23.45 18.20
CA GLU A 129 53.77 -23.37 17.69
C GLU A 129 54.24 -24.78 17.32
N ALA A 130 54.68 -24.97 16.08
CA ALA A 130 55.18 -26.25 15.60
C ALA A 130 56.72 -26.27 15.64
N GLN A 131 57.29 -27.34 16.17
CA GLN A 131 58.72 -27.60 16.22
C GLN A 131 58.99 -28.99 15.65
N ILE A 132 60.03 -29.12 14.84
CA ILE A 132 60.51 -30.41 14.31
C ILE A 132 61.76 -30.75 15.12
N GLU A 133 61.68 -31.83 15.90
CA GLU A 133 62.77 -32.34 16.72
C GLU A 133 63.27 -33.68 16.17
N HIS A 134 64.49 -34.09 16.51
CA HIS A 134 64.93 -35.46 16.25
C HIS A 134 64.05 -36.47 17.01
N ALA A 135 63.74 -37.61 16.38
CA ALA A 135 62.95 -38.67 17.01
C ALA A 135 63.58 -39.14 18.32
N ARG A 136 62.79 -39.16 19.40
CA ARG A 136 63.24 -39.60 20.73
C ARG A 136 63.18 -41.11 20.95
N ASP A 137 62.53 -41.85 20.03
CA ASP A 137 62.40 -43.30 20.11
C ASP A 137 63.73 -43.98 19.73
N PRO A 138 64.34 -44.79 20.63
CA PRO A 138 65.57 -45.53 20.33
C PRO A 138 65.47 -46.49 19.13
N LEU A 139 64.25 -46.86 18.73
CA LEU A 139 63.98 -47.76 17.60
C LEU A 139 63.71 -47.03 16.28
N ALA A 140 63.61 -45.69 16.30
CA ALA A 140 63.40 -44.91 15.09
C ALA A 140 64.69 -44.80 14.26
N PRO A 141 64.63 -44.93 12.91
CA PRO A 141 65.75 -44.63 12.03
C PRO A 141 66.34 -43.25 12.31
N ASN A 142 67.66 -43.09 12.15
CA ASN A 142 68.41 -41.86 12.46
C ASN A 142 68.00 -40.60 11.63
N ARG A 143 66.98 -40.73 10.77
CA ARG A 143 66.45 -39.71 9.87
C ARG A 143 64.99 -39.36 10.17
N ASP A 144 64.38 -39.98 11.17
CA ASP A 144 63.01 -39.72 11.57
C ASP A 144 62.94 -38.51 12.52
N VAL A 145 61.83 -37.79 12.43
CA VAL A 145 61.58 -36.58 13.22
C VAL A 145 60.29 -36.70 14.02
N ASP A 146 60.30 -36.07 15.19
CA ASP A 146 59.11 -35.83 16.00
C ASP A 146 58.56 -34.44 15.69
N VAL A 147 57.27 -34.35 15.39
CA VAL A 147 56.59 -33.07 15.21
C VAL A 147 55.90 -32.69 16.52
N VAL A 148 56.42 -31.66 17.19
CA VAL A 148 55.93 -31.19 18.49
C VAL A 148 55.16 -29.88 18.31
N PHE A 149 53.88 -29.89 18.67
CA PHE A 149 53.02 -28.72 18.72
C PHE A 149 52.92 -28.22 20.16
N ARG A 150 53.58 -27.11 20.47
CA ARG A 150 53.42 -26.39 21.75
C ARG A 150 52.20 -25.50 21.65
N THR A 151 51.18 -25.79 22.47
CA THR A 151 49.90 -25.08 22.45
C THR A 151 49.61 -24.41 23.78
N LYS A 152 48.86 -23.31 23.75
CA LYS A 152 48.31 -22.66 24.96
C LYS A 152 46.80 -22.64 24.84
N GLU A 153 46.09 -23.39 25.67
CA GLU A 153 44.62 -23.40 25.69
C GLU A 153 44.05 -21.99 25.96
N ARG A 154 42.94 -21.68 25.28
CA ARG A 154 42.18 -20.45 25.46
C ARG A 154 41.37 -20.50 26.75
N GLY A 155 41.05 -19.33 27.31
CA GLY A 155 40.17 -19.22 28.47
C GLY A 155 38.85 -19.95 28.24
N ARG A 156 38.47 -20.82 29.19
CA ARG A 156 37.26 -21.65 29.11
C ARG A 156 35.97 -20.86 29.25
N TYR A 157 35.96 -19.83 30.09
CA TYR A 157 34.75 -19.07 30.40
C TYR A 157 34.80 -17.71 29.72
N THR A 158 33.69 -17.33 29.09
CA THR A 158 33.51 -15.99 28.52
C THR A 158 32.12 -15.51 28.89
N VAL A 159 32.04 -14.38 29.58
CA VAL A 159 30.77 -13.71 29.88
C VAL A 159 30.76 -12.41 29.09
N THR A 160 29.73 -12.21 28.29
CA THR A 160 29.51 -10.98 27.52
C THR A 160 28.13 -10.44 27.85
N SER A 161 28.07 -9.13 28.08
CA SER A 161 26.83 -8.39 28.24
C SER A 161 26.73 -7.42 27.07
N SER A 162 25.55 -7.29 26.47
CA SER A 162 25.31 -6.39 25.35
C SER A 162 23.94 -5.73 25.45
N THR A 163 23.85 -4.52 24.94
CA THR A 163 22.58 -3.78 24.84
C THR A 163 22.38 -3.40 23.39
N GLU A 164 21.23 -3.75 22.83
CA GLU A 164 20.84 -3.50 21.45
C GLU A 164 19.64 -2.54 21.42
N LEU A 165 19.63 -1.61 20.46
CA LEU A 165 18.55 -0.67 20.20
C LEU A 165 18.27 -0.64 18.70
N GLY A 166 17.07 -1.02 18.27
CA GLY A 166 16.67 -1.05 16.86
C GLY A 166 15.21 -1.48 16.64
N ASN A 167 14.58 -1.07 15.53
CA ASN A 167 13.20 -1.45 15.15
C ASN A 167 12.10 -1.16 16.21
N ASN A 168 12.20 -0.03 16.93
CA ASN A 168 11.36 0.30 18.11
C ASN A 168 11.45 -0.76 19.23
N GLU A 169 12.57 -1.47 19.32
CA GLU A 169 12.89 -2.41 20.38
C GLU A 169 14.22 -2.05 21.03
N GLY A 170 14.24 -2.06 22.35
CA GLY A 170 15.48 -2.03 23.12
C GLY A 170 15.59 -3.35 23.86
N SER A 171 16.74 -4.01 23.77
CA SER A 171 16.99 -5.27 24.47
C SER A 171 18.36 -5.29 25.13
N ALA A 172 18.41 -5.78 26.36
CA ALA A 172 19.65 -6.13 27.05
C ALA A 172 19.81 -7.64 27.02
N SER A 173 21.00 -8.13 26.72
CA SER A 173 21.32 -9.55 26.72
C SER A 173 22.60 -9.84 27.48
N ALA A 174 22.64 -10.99 28.13
CA ALA A 174 23.82 -11.54 28.78
C ALA A 174 24.02 -12.96 28.25
N SER A 175 25.25 -13.26 27.85
CA SER A 175 25.62 -14.58 27.36
C SER A 175 26.85 -15.10 28.09
N ALA A 176 26.76 -16.33 28.56
CA ALA A 176 27.86 -17.07 29.17
C ALA A 176 28.23 -18.24 28.27
N THR A 177 29.50 -18.31 27.87
CA THR A 177 30.04 -19.38 27.03
C THR A 177 31.09 -20.16 27.80
N VAL A 178 30.95 -21.49 27.79
CA VAL A 178 31.93 -22.46 28.25
C VAL A 178 32.51 -23.17 27.03
N ARG A 179 33.78 -22.91 26.75
CA ARG A 179 34.53 -23.53 25.66
C ARG A 179 35.17 -24.84 26.13
N ASN A 180 35.23 -25.79 25.22
CA ASN A 180 35.87 -27.09 25.42
C ASN A 180 35.31 -27.83 26.65
N VAL A 181 33.98 -27.98 26.69
CA VAL A 181 33.23 -28.50 27.85
C VAL A 181 33.65 -29.92 28.21
N PHE A 182 33.68 -30.80 27.21
CA PHE A 182 34.02 -32.22 27.38
C PHE A 182 35.41 -32.56 26.83
N GLY A 183 36.15 -31.56 26.36
CA GLY A 183 37.50 -31.71 25.82
C GLY A 183 37.56 -32.08 24.33
N GLY A 184 36.45 -32.01 23.59
CA GLY A 184 36.37 -32.23 22.15
C GLY A 184 36.02 -30.98 21.34
N ALA A 185 36.46 -29.81 21.80
CA ALA A 185 36.12 -28.51 21.22
C ALA A 185 34.61 -28.17 21.24
N GLU A 186 33.85 -28.79 22.14
CA GLU A 186 32.43 -28.47 22.31
C GLU A 186 32.26 -27.12 23.01
N THR A 187 31.27 -26.34 22.58
CA THR A 187 30.95 -25.04 23.16
C THR A 187 29.52 -25.04 23.68
N LEU A 188 29.36 -24.77 24.98
CA LEU A 188 28.06 -24.54 25.60
C LEU A 188 27.86 -23.05 25.82
N THR A 189 26.83 -22.48 25.22
CA THR A 189 26.47 -21.07 25.36
C THR A 189 25.07 -20.95 25.95
N ALA A 190 24.95 -20.24 27.07
CA ALA A 190 23.68 -19.84 27.65
C ALA A 190 23.46 -18.35 27.39
N ASN A 191 22.31 -17.99 26.84
CA ASN A 191 21.93 -16.61 26.55
C ASN A 191 20.62 -16.27 27.27
N VAL A 192 20.56 -15.09 27.86
CA VAL A 192 19.33 -14.49 28.39
C VAL A 192 19.20 -13.10 27.80
N SER A 193 18.02 -12.76 27.28
CA SER A 193 17.73 -11.39 26.84
C SER A 193 16.39 -10.90 27.36
N LEU A 194 16.32 -9.61 27.62
CA LEU A 194 15.14 -8.87 28.06
C LEU A 194 14.95 -7.69 27.11
N GLY A 195 13.77 -7.55 26.53
CA GLY A 195 13.47 -6.48 25.59
C GLY A 195 12.06 -5.91 25.75
N THR A 196 11.78 -4.84 25.02
CA THR A 196 10.46 -4.19 25.07
C THR A 196 9.38 -4.96 24.31
N LYS A 197 9.70 -5.57 23.16
CA LYS A 197 8.76 -6.43 22.40
C LYS A 197 8.94 -7.90 22.76
N THR A 198 10.16 -8.42 22.70
CA THR A 198 10.49 -9.72 23.27
C THR A 198 10.77 -9.53 24.75
N ARG A 199 9.72 -9.64 25.57
CA ARG A 199 9.77 -9.36 27.01
C ARG A 199 10.85 -10.17 27.71
N ARG A 200 10.99 -11.44 27.31
CA ARG A 200 11.98 -12.37 27.84
C ARG A 200 12.36 -13.38 26.77
N SER A 201 13.66 -13.67 26.66
CA SER A 201 14.15 -14.83 25.92
C SER A 201 15.29 -15.50 26.69
N TYR A 202 15.35 -16.83 26.58
CA TYR A 202 16.41 -17.64 27.14
C TYR A 202 16.74 -18.77 26.16
N SER A 203 18.02 -19.08 26.02
CA SER A 203 18.48 -20.22 25.23
C SER A 203 19.74 -20.84 25.81
N ALA A 204 19.87 -22.15 25.63
CA ALA A 204 21.07 -22.91 25.92
C ALA A 204 21.42 -23.74 24.69
N THR A 205 22.60 -23.48 24.12
CA THR A 205 23.07 -24.11 22.90
C THR A 205 24.36 -24.87 23.16
N LEU A 206 24.36 -26.18 22.89
CA LEU A 206 25.55 -27.01 22.84
C LEU A 206 25.96 -27.22 21.38
N THR A 207 27.17 -26.81 21.02
CA THR A 207 27.75 -27.00 19.68
C THR A 207 28.90 -28.00 19.77
N THR A 208 28.92 -28.98 18.87
CA THR A 208 29.96 -30.03 18.81
C THR A 208 30.43 -30.22 17.37
N PRO A 209 31.74 -30.35 17.11
CA PRO A 209 32.21 -30.78 15.81
C PRO A 209 31.78 -32.23 15.55
N LEU A 210 31.33 -32.53 14.33
CA LEU A 210 30.90 -33.87 13.91
C LEU A 210 31.89 -34.55 12.98
N THR A 211 32.75 -33.77 12.31
CA THR A 211 33.72 -34.28 11.35
C THR A 211 35.16 -33.90 11.75
N PRO A 212 36.16 -34.77 11.49
CA PRO A 212 37.58 -34.50 11.73
C PRO A 212 38.14 -33.21 11.14
N ASP A 213 37.61 -32.78 10.00
CA ASP A 213 38.03 -31.58 9.28
C ASP A 213 37.46 -30.27 9.87
N LEU A 214 36.64 -30.38 10.93
CA LEU A 214 35.99 -29.27 11.61
C LEU A 214 35.18 -28.37 10.67
N ASN A 215 34.62 -28.94 9.60
CA ASN A 215 33.73 -28.23 8.67
C ASN A 215 32.25 -28.45 9.01
N THR A 216 31.92 -29.52 9.72
CA THR A 216 30.54 -29.89 10.06
C THR A 216 30.34 -29.84 11.57
N PHE A 217 29.32 -29.11 12.02
CA PHE A 217 28.98 -28.94 13.42
C PHE A 217 27.53 -29.38 13.68
N GLY A 218 27.34 -30.09 14.78
CA GLY A 218 26.05 -30.40 15.35
C GLY A 218 25.71 -29.40 16.44
N THR A 219 24.46 -28.93 16.48
CA THR A 219 23.97 -28.04 17.54
C THR A 219 22.72 -28.63 18.18
N LEU A 220 22.68 -28.68 19.51
CA LEU A 220 21.46 -28.87 20.28
C LEU A 220 21.12 -27.55 20.96
N ASN A 221 19.95 -26.99 20.66
CA ASN A 221 19.47 -25.74 21.23
C ASN A 221 18.15 -25.97 21.97
N ILE A 222 18.07 -25.52 23.21
CA ILE A 222 16.83 -25.46 23.99
C ILE A 222 16.55 -23.99 24.26
N TYR A 223 15.35 -23.54 23.93
CA TYR A 223 15.02 -22.12 23.99
C TYR A 223 13.59 -21.87 24.44
N GLY A 224 13.36 -20.68 24.97
CA GLY A 224 12.03 -20.15 25.19
C GLY A 224 12.01 -18.63 25.12
N LEU A 225 10.91 -18.08 24.62
CA LEU A 225 10.71 -16.64 24.52
C LEU A 225 9.25 -16.26 24.66
N GLU A 226 9.01 -15.01 25.02
CA GLU A 226 7.69 -14.41 25.09
C GLU A 226 7.70 -13.06 24.38
N ARG A 227 6.84 -12.93 23.37
CA ARG A 227 6.82 -11.81 22.45
C ARG A 227 5.45 -11.13 22.46
N ASP A 228 5.48 -9.82 22.63
CA ASP A 228 4.32 -8.96 22.52
C ASP A 228 4.10 -8.59 21.04
N GLN A 229 2.96 -8.99 20.49
CA GLN A 229 2.60 -8.72 19.09
C GLN A 229 1.60 -7.57 18.97
N THR A 230 1.13 -6.98 20.08
CA THR A 230 0.03 -5.98 20.15
C THR A 230 0.22 -4.79 19.22
N SER A 231 1.46 -4.48 18.83
CA SER A 231 1.76 -3.45 17.84
C SER A 231 1.11 -3.70 16.48
N TYR A 232 0.86 -4.94 16.06
CA TYR A 232 0.25 -5.27 14.76
C TYR A 232 -0.82 -6.37 14.84
N ALA A 233 -0.82 -7.20 15.88
CA ALA A 233 -1.85 -8.19 16.16
C ALA A 233 -2.09 -8.21 17.66
N SER A 234 -3.33 -8.05 18.10
CA SER A 234 -3.79 -7.81 19.47
C SER A 234 -3.59 -8.98 20.46
N CYS A 235 -2.42 -9.63 20.44
CA CYS A 235 -2.07 -10.78 21.25
C CYS A 235 -0.59 -10.76 21.67
N SER A 236 -0.26 -11.67 22.58
CA SER A 236 1.12 -12.07 22.89
C SER A 236 1.33 -13.53 22.51
N GLU A 237 2.54 -13.86 22.08
CA GLU A 237 2.94 -15.20 21.66
C GLU A 237 4.12 -15.69 22.49
N GLY A 238 3.99 -16.87 23.08
CA GLY A 238 5.06 -17.55 23.80
C GLY A 238 5.50 -18.83 23.08
N LEU A 239 6.81 -19.07 23.05
CA LEU A 239 7.42 -20.24 22.43
C LEU A 239 8.35 -20.95 23.42
N ARG A 240 8.33 -22.28 23.42
CA ARG A 240 9.30 -23.12 24.14
C ARG A 240 9.62 -24.33 23.27
N GLY A 241 10.89 -24.54 22.96
CA GLY A 241 11.25 -25.55 21.97
C GLY A 241 12.65 -26.10 22.12
N VAL A 242 12.84 -27.22 21.43
CA VAL A 242 14.11 -27.89 21.23
C VAL A 242 14.38 -27.94 19.73
N ARG A 243 15.60 -27.58 19.35
CA ARG A 243 16.05 -27.58 17.96
C ARG A 243 17.39 -28.31 17.86
N THR A 244 17.48 -29.27 16.97
CA THR A 244 18.72 -29.98 16.63
C THR A 244 19.11 -29.64 15.21
N THR A 245 20.35 -29.25 14.97
CA THR A 245 20.82 -28.89 13.61
C THR A 245 22.18 -29.48 13.30
N ILE A 246 22.41 -29.77 12.03
CA ILE A 246 23.71 -30.12 11.45
C ILE A 246 24.04 -29.04 10.43
N LYS A 247 25.20 -28.39 10.58
CA LYS A 247 25.66 -27.28 9.75
C LYS A 247 26.99 -27.64 9.10
N GLY A 248 27.11 -27.50 7.79
CA GLY A 248 28.34 -27.74 7.05
C GLY A 248 28.22 -27.32 5.57
N GLY A 249 29.30 -26.79 4.98
CA GLY A 249 29.33 -26.46 3.55
C GLY A 249 28.28 -25.45 3.08
N GLY A 250 27.82 -24.54 3.96
CA GLY A 250 26.74 -23.59 3.67
C GLY A 250 25.33 -24.17 3.79
N HIS A 251 25.18 -25.46 4.11
CA HIS A 251 23.91 -26.11 4.40
C HIS A 251 23.67 -26.21 5.90
N GLU A 252 22.41 -26.06 6.29
CA GLU A 252 21.89 -26.32 7.63
C GLU A 252 20.64 -27.18 7.49
N MET A 253 20.65 -28.35 8.12
CA MET A 253 19.48 -29.22 8.23
C MET A 253 19.16 -29.42 9.69
N GLY A 254 17.88 -29.39 10.04
CA GLY A 254 17.50 -29.56 11.43
C GLY A 254 16.08 -30.02 11.64
N TRP A 255 15.84 -30.50 12.85
CA TRP A 255 14.52 -30.79 13.37
C TRP A 255 14.20 -29.79 14.49
N GLU A 256 12.96 -29.36 14.55
CA GLU A 256 12.43 -28.47 15.58
C GLU A 256 11.12 -29.03 16.14
N GLY A 257 11.10 -29.21 17.46
CA GLY A 257 9.89 -29.43 18.24
C GLY A 257 9.62 -28.20 19.10
N VAL A 258 8.53 -27.49 18.83
CA VAL A 258 8.20 -26.24 19.54
C VAL A 258 6.75 -26.24 19.99
N TYR A 259 6.56 -25.98 21.27
CA TYR A 259 5.28 -25.67 21.87
C TYR A 259 5.08 -24.16 21.86
N ARG A 260 3.89 -23.73 21.43
CA ARG A 260 3.54 -22.34 21.21
C ARG A 260 2.23 -22.03 21.89
N HIS A 261 2.06 -20.81 22.37
CA HIS A 261 0.76 -20.36 22.86
C HIS A 261 0.51 -18.90 22.52
N ILE A 262 -0.72 -18.61 22.12
CA ILE A 262 -1.23 -17.25 21.90
C ILE A 262 -2.15 -16.91 23.08
N ARG A 263 -1.81 -15.84 23.81
CA ARG A 263 -2.52 -15.39 25.02
C ARG A 263 -2.49 -13.87 25.15
N ASP A 264 -2.99 -13.37 26.28
CA ASP A 264 -3.00 -11.93 26.62
C ASP A 264 -3.64 -11.09 25.50
N LEU A 265 -4.80 -11.55 25.04
CA LEU A 265 -5.58 -10.86 24.03
C LEU A 265 -6.07 -9.52 24.56
N THR A 266 -5.93 -8.47 23.76
CA THR A 266 -6.54 -7.18 24.11
C THR A 266 -8.07 -7.29 23.97
N PRO A 267 -8.84 -6.44 24.68
CA PRO A 267 -10.31 -6.42 24.51
C PRO A 267 -10.76 -6.16 23.07
N THR A 268 -9.95 -5.46 22.27
CA THR A 268 -10.22 -5.13 20.87
C THR A 268 -9.71 -6.19 19.88
N ALA A 269 -9.18 -7.33 20.36
CA ALA A 269 -8.68 -8.38 19.49
C ALA A 269 -9.77 -8.89 18.54
N SER A 270 -9.42 -9.01 17.26
CA SER A 270 -10.27 -9.52 16.20
C SER A 270 -10.71 -10.96 16.43
N ILE A 271 -11.75 -11.41 15.73
CA ILE A 271 -12.25 -12.79 15.84
C ILE A 271 -11.16 -13.76 15.38
N THR A 272 -10.45 -13.46 14.29
CA THR A 272 -9.36 -14.29 13.78
C THR A 272 -8.25 -14.51 14.82
N VAL A 273 -7.86 -13.45 15.55
CA VAL A 273 -6.84 -13.55 16.60
C VAL A 273 -7.37 -14.31 17.83
N ARG A 274 -8.66 -14.15 18.17
CA ARG A 274 -9.32 -14.90 19.25
C ARG A 274 -9.43 -16.39 18.93
N GLU A 275 -9.76 -16.75 17.70
CA GLU A 275 -9.80 -18.15 17.23
C GLU A 275 -8.42 -18.78 17.19
N SER A 276 -7.39 -17.96 16.95
CA SER A 276 -5.99 -18.40 16.99
C SER A 276 -5.45 -18.57 18.43
N ALA A 277 -6.18 -18.08 19.43
CA ALA A 277 -5.74 -18.17 20.83
C ALA A 277 -5.77 -19.61 21.33
N GLY A 278 -4.81 -19.94 22.20
CA GLY A 278 -4.63 -21.29 22.71
C GLY A 278 -3.22 -21.81 22.44
N GLU A 279 -3.08 -23.13 22.61
CA GLU A 279 -1.81 -23.82 22.60
C GLU A 279 -1.67 -24.66 21.33
N THR A 280 -0.49 -24.64 20.71
CA THR A 280 -0.20 -25.42 19.51
C THR A 280 1.19 -26.05 19.60
N LEU A 281 1.32 -27.25 19.06
CA LEU A 281 2.59 -27.94 18.92
C LEU A 281 3.01 -28.00 17.45
N LYS A 282 4.25 -27.66 17.14
CA LYS A 282 4.84 -27.89 15.82
C LYS A 282 6.03 -28.83 15.93
N SER A 283 5.99 -29.90 15.15
CA SER A 283 7.14 -30.74 14.82
C SER A 283 7.47 -30.58 13.34
N SER A 284 8.66 -30.08 13.04
CA SER A 284 9.08 -29.74 11.68
C SER A 284 10.52 -30.11 11.39
N ILE A 285 10.80 -30.49 10.14
CA ILE A 285 12.16 -30.57 9.59
C ILE A 285 12.35 -29.38 8.67
N PHE A 286 13.52 -28.76 8.74
CA PHE A 286 13.87 -27.65 7.87
C PHE A 286 15.25 -27.83 7.26
N HIS A 287 15.43 -27.18 6.11
CA HIS A 287 16.69 -27.07 5.39
C HIS A 287 16.90 -25.61 5.01
N SER A 288 18.10 -25.12 5.27
CA SER A 288 18.56 -23.81 4.82
C SER A 288 19.86 -23.98 4.05
N TRP A 289 19.99 -23.27 2.94
CA TRP A 289 21.24 -23.14 2.21
C TRP A 289 21.60 -21.66 2.11
N ILE A 290 22.84 -21.30 2.44
CA ILE A 290 23.36 -19.95 2.40
C ILE A 290 24.63 -19.92 1.57
N HIS A 291 24.64 -19.04 0.58
CA HIS A 291 25.82 -18.68 -0.19
C HIS A 291 26.04 -17.17 -0.07
N ASP A 292 27.13 -16.77 0.59
CA ASP A 292 27.46 -15.37 0.86
C ASP A 292 28.86 -15.05 0.36
N THR A 293 28.95 -14.17 -0.64
CA THR A 293 30.21 -13.67 -1.22
C THR A 293 30.39 -12.17 -0.99
N ARG A 294 29.52 -11.57 -0.15
CA ARG A 294 29.58 -10.14 0.15
C ARG A 294 30.88 -9.80 0.87
N ASP A 295 31.46 -8.66 0.53
CA ASP A 295 32.62 -8.10 1.21
C ASP A 295 32.37 -7.76 2.68
N ASP A 296 31.14 -7.34 2.99
CA ASP A 296 30.71 -6.99 4.33
C ASP A 296 29.27 -7.45 4.55
N ARG A 297 28.99 -8.11 5.68
CA ARG A 297 27.67 -8.67 5.98
C ARG A 297 26.61 -7.62 6.30
N ILE A 298 27.03 -6.43 6.71
CA ILE A 298 26.19 -5.38 7.28
C ILE A 298 25.96 -4.26 6.24
N ALA A 299 27.03 -3.87 5.55
CA ALA A 299 27.05 -2.78 4.58
C ALA A 299 27.81 -3.17 3.30
N ALA A 300 27.42 -4.30 2.70
CA ALA A 300 27.98 -4.84 1.47
C ALA A 300 28.09 -3.80 0.37
N THR A 301 29.28 -3.68 -0.22
CA THR A 301 29.54 -2.85 -1.40
C THR A 301 29.78 -3.68 -2.66
N ARG A 302 30.17 -4.96 -2.50
CA ARG A 302 30.41 -5.90 -3.59
C ARG A 302 30.01 -7.32 -3.20
N GLY A 303 29.57 -8.11 -4.17
CA GLY A 303 29.24 -9.52 -4.00
C GLY A 303 27.74 -9.76 -3.92
N HIS A 304 27.35 -11.00 -3.66
CA HIS A 304 25.97 -11.42 -3.59
C HIS A 304 25.74 -12.38 -2.44
N TYR A 305 24.50 -12.41 -1.98
CA TYR A 305 23.99 -13.29 -0.95
C TYR A 305 22.73 -13.97 -1.47
N VAL A 306 22.65 -15.28 -1.29
CA VAL A 306 21.47 -16.08 -1.59
C VAL A 306 21.22 -16.97 -0.38
N LYS A 307 19.98 -16.98 0.08
CA LYS A 307 19.51 -17.93 1.08
C LYS A 307 18.20 -18.55 0.60
N LEU A 308 18.17 -19.88 0.65
CA LEU A 308 16.97 -20.67 0.42
C LEU A 308 16.62 -21.39 1.71
N TYR A 309 15.34 -21.33 2.08
CA TYR A 309 14.80 -21.97 3.28
C TYR A 309 13.58 -22.81 2.91
N HIS A 310 13.55 -24.03 3.41
CA HIS A 310 12.47 -24.99 3.23
C HIS A 310 12.12 -25.59 4.59
N GLU A 311 10.84 -25.69 4.90
CA GLU A 311 10.35 -26.28 6.14
C GLU A 311 9.12 -27.13 5.87
N PHE A 312 9.14 -28.34 6.39
CA PHE A 312 8.01 -29.25 6.38
C PHE A 312 7.55 -29.49 7.81
N ALA A 313 6.32 -29.07 8.12
CA ALA A 313 5.65 -29.29 9.39
C ALA A 313 4.49 -30.29 9.18
N GLY A 314 4.34 -31.22 10.11
CA GLY A 314 3.35 -32.29 10.02
C GLY A 314 3.83 -33.66 10.49
N LEU A 315 5.01 -33.73 11.11
CA LEU A 315 5.57 -34.96 11.71
C LEU A 315 4.96 -35.26 13.10
N GLY A 316 3.88 -34.58 13.45
CA GLY A 316 3.25 -34.55 14.77
C GLY A 316 2.89 -33.12 15.18
N GLY A 317 1.89 -32.99 16.07
CA GLY A 317 1.36 -31.69 16.50
C GLY A 317 0.27 -31.11 15.58
N ASP A 318 0.01 -29.82 15.75
CA ASP A 318 -1.13 -29.09 15.15
C ASP A 318 -0.78 -28.43 13.82
N ALA A 319 0.48 -28.04 13.65
CA ALA A 319 0.97 -27.45 12.40
C ALA A 319 1.12 -28.49 11.29
N SER A 320 0.55 -28.20 10.10
CA SER A 320 0.67 -29.06 8.91
C SER A 320 0.82 -28.22 7.64
N PHE A 321 2.06 -28.00 7.21
CA PHE A 321 2.36 -27.15 6.05
C PHE A 321 3.72 -27.47 5.43
N TYR A 322 3.89 -27.01 4.19
CA TYR A 322 5.19 -26.82 3.55
C TYR A 322 5.45 -25.32 3.39
N LYS A 323 6.54 -24.81 3.93
CA LYS A 323 6.96 -23.40 3.83
C LYS A 323 8.25 -23.32 3.02
N THR A 324 8.31 -22.37 2.10
CA THR A 324 9.53 -22.03 1.37
C THR A 324 9.74 -20.53 1.35
N GLU A 325 11.00 -20.11 1.56
CA GLU A 325 11.42 -18.72 1.47
C GLU A 325 12.73 -18.62 0.68
N ALA A 326 12.83 -17.57 -0.13
CA ALA A 326 14.04 -17.22 -0.85
C ALA A 326 14.41 -15.78 -0.51
N GLU A 327 15.66 -15.54 -0.14
CA GLU A 327 16.26 -14.23 0.06
C GLU A 327 17.44 -14.07 -0.90
N GLY A 328 17.53 -12.93 -1.55
CA GLY A 328 18.63 -12.58 -2.45
C GLY A 328 19.08 -11.15 -2.23
N GLN A 329 20.39 -10.92 -2.25
CA GLN A 329 20.97 -9.59 -2.29
C GLN A 329 22.14 -9.57 -3.28
N ILE A 330 22.22 -8.51 -4.07
CA ILE A 330 23.38 -8.23 -4.92
C ILE A 330 23.84 -6.79 -4.68
N SER A 331 25.13 -6.63 -4.40
CA SER A 331 25.77 -5.33 -4.19
C SER A 331 26.92 -5.17 -5.17
N ARG A 332 27.02 -4.01 -5.82
CA ARG A 332 28.11 -3.69 -6.75
C ARG A 332 28.55 -2.23 -6.60
N PRO A 333 29.86 -1.95 -6.68
CA PRO A 333 30.35 -0.58 -6.73
C PRO A 333 30.02 0.06 -8.08
N ILE A 334 29.69 1.35 -8.08
CA ILE A 334 29.43 2.15 -9.29
C ILE A 334 30.64 3.05 -9.57
N THR A 335 31.01 3.87 -8.59
CA THR A 335 32.14 4.82 -8.65
C THR A 335 32.80 4.91 -7.26
N GLY A 336 33.90 5.65 -7.13
CA GLY A 336 34.63 5.79 -5.86
C GLY A 336 33.74 6.28 -4.71
N GLY A 337 33.33 5.37 -3.82
CA GLY A 337 32.49 5.66 -2.67
C GLY A 337 30.98 5.49 -2.86
N VAL A 338 30.52 5.00 -4.02
CA VAL A 338 29.10 4.74 -4.34
C VAL A 338 28.89 3.29 -4.76
N SER A 339 27.89 2.62 -4.20
CA SER A 339 27.47 1.25 -4.54
C SER A 339 25.95 1.14 -4.63
N TYR A 340 25.43 0.34 -5.55
CA TYR A 340 24.02 -0.06 -5.48
C TYR A 340 23.88 -1.42 -4.80
N SER A 341 22.74 -1.63 -4.17
CA SER A 341 22.33 -2.88 -3.55
C SER A 341 20.88 -3.16 -3.93
N ILE A 342 20.61 -4.32 -4.53
CA ILE A 342 19.26 -4.82 -4.76
C ILE A 342 19.07 -6.02 -3.83
N ALA A 343 18.00 -6.00 -3.05
CA ALA A 343 17.62 -7.08 -2.15
C ALA A 343 16.18 -7.49 -2.44
N GLY A 344 15.91 -8.79 -2.38
CA GLY A 344 14.58 -9.35 -2.57
C GLY A 344 14.37 -10.50 -1.61
N ARG A 345 13.14 -10.64 -1.13
CA ARG A 345 12.68 -11.82 -0.42
C ARG A 345 11.29 -12.19 -0.86
N GLY A 346 10.98 -13.47 -0.87
CA GLY A 346 9.64 -13.96 -1.15
C GLY A 346 9.43 -15.32 -0.53
N GLY A 347 8.18 -15.67 -0.27
CA GLY A 347 7.84 -16.92 0.37
C GLY A 347 6.45 -17.40 0.04
N LEU A 348 6.29 -18.71 0.15
CA LEU A 348 5.03 -19.43 -0.01
C LEU A 348 4.86 -20.38 1.17
N LEU A 349 3.69 -20.32 1.79
CA LEU A 349 3.23 -21.18 2.85
C LEU A 349 2.05 -21.99 2.32
N TRP A 350 2.27 -23.30 2.16
CA TRP A 350 1.29 -24.21 1.61
C TRP A 350 0.78 -25.15 2.69
N GLY A 351 -0.43 -24.89 3.19
CA GLY A 351 -1.08 -25.78 4.16
C GLY A 351 -1.39 -27.15 3.56
N LEU A 352 -1.11 -28.21 4.30
CA LEU A 352 -1.34 -29.59 3.87
C LEU A 352 -2.71 -30.05 4.36
N ASN A 353 -2.76 -30.78 5.48
CA ASN A 353 -3.95 -31.49 5.94
C ASN A 353 -4.67 -30.80 7.11
N LYS A 354 -4.12 -29.69 7.61
CA LYS A 354 -4.69 -28.89 8.71
C LYS A 354 -4.72 -27.41 8.32
N PRO A 355 -5.63 -26.61 8.92
CA PRO A 355 -5.65 -25.16 8.72
C PRO A 355 -4.30 -24.51 9.06
N LEU A 356 -3.96 -23.45 8.33
CA LEU A 356 -2.76 -22.67 8.61
C LEU A 356 -2.95 -21.81 9.86
N LEU A 357 -2.06 -21.98 10.83
CA LEU A 357 -2.08 -21.27 12.10
C LEU A 357 -1.45 -19.88 11.97
N PHE A 358 -1.93 -18.92 12.77
CA PHE A 358 -1.40 -17.54 12.80
C PHE A 358 0.13 -17.49 12.98
N SER A 359 0.67 -18.30 13.90
CA SER A 359 2.10 -18.38 14.21
C SER A 359 2.98 -18.80 13.02
N ASP A 360 2.41 -19.39 11.98
CA ASP A 360 3.14 -19.88 10.82
C ASP A 360 3.06 -18.94 9.61
N ARG A 361 2.10 -18.02 9.59
CA ARG A 361 1.88 -17.07 8.49
C ARG A 361 3.01 -16.05 8.37
N PHE A 362 3.20 -15.54 7.16
CA PHE A 362 4.16 -14.47 6.94
C PHE A 362 3.61 -13.14 7.44
N GLN A 363 4.54 -12.26 7.81
CA GLN A 363 4.26 -10.88 8.23
C GLN A 363 5.15 -9.94 7.43
N LEU A 364 4.57 -8.84 6.93
CA LEU A 364 5.25 -7.92 6.02
C LEU A 364 4.99 -6.45 6.40
N GLY A 365 5.93 -5.57 6.05
CA GLY A 365 5.87 -4.14 6.36
C GLY A 365 6.85 -3.75 7.47
N GLY A 366 7.30 -2.50 7.46
CA GLY A 366 8.27 -1.97 8.41
C GLY A 366 9.69 -1.83 7.85
N PRO A 367 10.61 -1.34 8.69
CA PRO A 367 11.94 -0.88 8.24
C PRO A 367 12.82 -1.96 7.60
N THR A 368 12.58 -3.23 7.90
CA THR A 368 13.37 -4.38 7.42
C THR A 368 12.80 -5.06 6.17
N SER A 369 11.64 -4.61 5.69
CA SER A 369 10.99 -5.20 4.52
C SER A 369 10.54 -4.11 3.54
N VAL A 370 9.35 -3.57 3.75
CA VAL A 370 8.81 -2.43 3.01
C VAL A 370 8.78 -1.23 3.96
N ARG A 371 9.83 -0.40 3.88
CA ARG A 371 10.00 0.81 4.70
C ARG A 371 8.81 1.76 4.55
N SER A 372 8.60 2.68 5.49
CA SER A 372 7.47 3.63 5.50
C SER A 372 6.05 3.02 5.61
N PHE A 373 5.93 1.70 5.76
CA PHE A 373 4.72 1.04 6.23
C PHE A 373 4.88 0.61 7.68
N LYS A 374 3.75 0.44 8.38
CA LYS A 374 3.73 -0.08 9.74
C LYS A 374 4.43 -1.44 9.79
N ALA A 375 5.24 -1.67 10.82
CA ALA A 375 5.93 -2.94 11.01
C ALA A 375 4.91 -4.08 11.10
N ASN A 376 5.08 -5.11 10.25
CA ASN A 376 4.14 -6.22 10.11
C ASN A 376 2.68 -5.78 9.83
N GLY A 377 2.49 -4.62 9.18
CA GLY A 377 1.17 -4.07 8.90
C GLY A 377 0.69 -4.21 7.46
N LEU A 378 1.48 -4.80 6.57
CA LEU A 378 1.08 -5.08 5.19
C LEU A 378 0.49 -6.48 5.07
N GLY A 379 -0.64 -6.59 4.40
CA GLY A 379 -1.31 -7.84 4.07
C GLY A 379 -2.77 -7.86 4.53
N PRO A 380 -3.40 -9.04 4.63
CA PRO A 380 -4.77 -9.16 5.12
C PRO A 380 -4.91 -8.68 6.57
N HIS A 381 -5.99 -7.95 6.84
CA HIS A 381 -6.37 -7.47 8.18
C HIS A 381 -7.75 -7.97 8.54
N ASP A 382 -7.95 -8.24 9.84
CA ASP A 382 -9.26 -8.40 10.47
C ASP A 382 -9.41 -7.28 11.51
N GLY A 383 -10.22 -6.28 11.19
CA GLY A 383 -10.27 -5.02 11.95
C GLY A 383 -8.91 -4.31 11.99
N ALA A 384 -8.35 -4.13 13.19
CA ALA A 384 -7.05 -3.49 13.40
C ALA A 384 -5.86 -4.48 13.41
N ASP A 385 -6.14 -5.79 13.37
CA ASP A 385 -5.13 -6.84 13.48
C ASP A 385 -4.65 -7.30 12.10
N SER A 386 -3.35 -7.26 11.89
CA SER A 386 -2.72 -7.89 10.73
C SER A 386 -2.56 -9.38 10.96
N VAL A 387 -3.40 -10.16 10.28
CA VAL A 387 -3.51 -11.62 10.47
C VAL A 387 -2.46 -12.42 9.69
N GLY A 388 -1.63 -11.72 8.90
CA GLY A 388 -0.62 -12.31 8.06
C GLY A 388 -1.18 -13.01 6.81
N GLY A 389 -0.26 -13.48 5.97
CA GLY A 389 -0.60 -14.10 4.69
C GLY A 389 0.25 -15.33 4.38
N ASP A 390 -0.13 -15.99 3.29
CA ASP A 390 0.43 -17.28 2.87
C ASP A 390 1.44 -17.12 1.74
N ILE A 391 1.36 -16.01 0.99
CA ILE A 391 2.27 -15.71 -0.10
C ILE A 391 2.70 -14.25 -0.04
N TYR A 392 3.99 -14.00 -0.23
CA TYR A 392 4.51 -12.64 -0.19
C TYR A 392 5.74 -12.45 -1.07
N TYR A 393 5.98 -11.18 -1.42
CA TYR A 393 7.29 -10.73 -1.87
C TYR A 393 7.60 -9.34 -1.33
N SER A 394 8.88 -9.03 -1.24
CA SER A 394 9.42 -7.74 -0.87
C SER A 394 10.71 -7.54 -1.63
N VAL A 395 10.78 -6.49 -2.44
CA VAL A 395 11.97 -6.11 -3.19
C VAL A 395 12.37 -4.69 -2.80
N GLY A 396 13.67 -4.47 -2.67
CA GLY A 396 14.26 -3.20 -2.32
C GLY A 396 15.48 -2.92 -3.16
N ALA A 397 15.55 -1.73 -3.74
CA ALA A 397 16.77 -1.22 -4.36
C ALA A 397 17.29 -0.06 -3.50
N SER A 398 18.60 0.01 -3.30
CA SER A 398 19.25 1.07 -2.54
C SER A 398 20.53 1.52 -3.24
N ILE A 399 20.72 2.82 -3.41
CA ILE A 399 21.99 3.43 -3.79
C ILE A 399 22.61 3.97 -2.51
N ILE A 400 23.81 3.51 -2.19
CA ILE A 400 24.54 3.85 -0.97
C ILE A 400 25.79 4.63 -1.36
N SER A 401 25.97 5.83 -0.80
CA SER A 401 27.10 6.72 -1.07
C SER A 401 27.74 7.22 0.22
N ASN A 402 29.05 7.42 0.20
CA ASN A 402 29.72 8.23 1.22
C ASN A 402 29.16 9.67 1.25
N ILE A 403 29.34 10.37 2.37
CA ILE A 403 28.94 11.78 2.48
C ILE A 403 29.82 12.63 1.54
N PRO A 404 29.22 13.54 0.74
CA PRO A 404 29.97 14.47 -0.10
C PRO A 404 31.02 15.25 0.72
N ASN A 405 32.24 15.36 0.19
CA ASN A 405 33.39 16.01 0.82
C ASN A 405 33.90 15.36 2.14
N LYS A 406 33.31 14.25 2.60
CA LYS A 406 33.73 13.52 3.80
C LYS A 406 33.74 11.99 3.60
N PRO A 407 34.55 11.46 2.67
CA PRO A 407 34.57 10.03 2.34
C PRO A 407 35.07 9.12 3.45
N HIS A 408 35.79 9.67 4.44
CA HIS A 408 36.33 8.94 5.60
C HIS A 408 35.33 8.82 6.76
N TRP A 409 34.16 9.48 6.69
CA TRP A 409 33.18 9.42 7.77
C TRP A 409 32.50 8.05 7.86
N PRO A 410 32.18 7.56 9.07
CA PRO A 410 31.49 6.28 9.29
C PRO A 410 29.98 6.32 8.96
N ILE A 411 29.50 7.44 8.39
CA ILE A 411 28.10 7.66 7.99
C ILE A 411 28.03 7.64 6.46
N LYS A 412 27.11 6.84 5.93
CA LYS A 412 26.76 6.78 4.52
C LYS A 412 25.36 7.36 4.31
N THR A 413 25.14 7.93 3.14
CA THR A 413 23.81 8.29 2.64
C THR A 413 23.26 7.12 1.84
N HIS A 414 21.96 6.89 1.89
CA HIS A 414 21.32 6.00 0.91
C HIS A 414 19.98 6.55 0.41
N ALA A 415 19.67 6.25 -0.84
CA ALA A 415 18.37 6.45 -1.44
C ALA A 415 17.80 5.08 -1.78
N TRP A 416 16.54 4.81 -1.45
CA TRP A 416 15.96 3.48 -1.56
C TRP A 416 14.53 3.51 -2.09
N VAL A 417 14.16 2.43 -2.78
CA VAL A 417 12.79 2.12 -3.19
C VAL A 417 12.46 0.73 -2.69
N ASN A 418 11.29 0.56 -2.07
CA ASN A 418 10.77 -0.73 -1.63
C ASN A 418 9.40 -0.96 -2.26
N ALA A 419 9.18 -2.18 -2.74
CA ALA A 419 7.88 -2.66 -3.17
C ALA A 419 7.64 -4.00 -2.50
N GLY A 420 6.42 -4.24 -2.05
CA GLY A 420 6.07 -5.54 -1.52
C GLY A 420 4.58 -5.72 -1.34
N ARG A 421 4.19 -6.98 -1.24
CA ARG A 421 2.81 -7.38 -0.95
C ARG A 421 2.79 -8.69 -0.21
N LEU A 422 1.76 -8.85 0.62
CA LEU A 422 1.43 -10.05 1.37
C LEU A 422 -0.05 -10.34 1.11
N ASP A 423 -0.41 -11.56 0.74
CA ASP A 423 -1.80 -11.99 0.55
C ASP A 423 -2.00 -13.42 1.10
N GLN A 424 -3.25 -13.83 1.25
CA GLN A 424 -3.63 -15.23 1.48
C GLN A 424 -3.87 -15.92 0.14
N VAL A 425 -3.56 -17.22 0.06
CA VAL A 425 -3.72 -17.98 -1.18
C VAL A 425 -5.17 -18.46 -1.31
N ASP A 426 -5.86 -18.01 -2.35
CA ASP A 426 -7.16 -18.53 -2.73
C ASP A 426 -6.99 -19.89 -3.44
N ARG A 427 -7.35 -20.96 -2.73
CA ARG A 427 -7.25 -22.34 -3.21
C ARG A 427 -8.28 -22.70 -4.27
N SER A 428 -9.31 -21.88 -4.48
CA SER A 428 -10.29 -22.09 -5.56
C SER A 428 -9.73 -21.75 -6.94
N ARG A 429 -8.58 -21.06 -6.98
CA ARG A 429 -7.91 -20.59 -8.20
C ARG A 429 -6.53 -21.20 -8.37
N PRO A 430 -6.00 -21.26 -9.61
CA PRO A 430 -4.61 -21.66 -9.84
C PRO A 430 -3.61 -20.77 -9.09
N LEU A 431 -2.52 -21.36 -8.58
CA LEU A 431 -1.46 -20.62 -7.87
C LEU A 431 -0.85 -19.50 -8.74
N VAL A 432 -0.75 -19.71 -10.05
CA VAL A 432 -0.21 -18.72 -10.99
C VAL A 432 -1.02 -17.43 -10.97
N ASP A 433 -2.34 -17.49 -10.83
CA ASP A 433 -3.17 -16.30 -10.82
C ASP A 433 -3.08 -15.56 -9.48
N ASN A 434 -2.95 -16.29 -8.37
CA ASN A 434 -2.61 -15.71 -7.07
C ASN A 434 -1.27 -14.94 -7.14
N VAL A 435 -0.26 -15.51 -7.81
CA VAL A 435 1.05 -14.87 -8.00
C VAL A 435 0.94 -13.63 -8.90
N LYS A 436 0.17 -13.67 -9.99
CA LYS A 436 -0.07 -12.50 -10.84
C LYS A 436 -0.75 -11.38 -10.07
N ASP A 437 -1.82 -11.69 -9.35
CA ASP A 437 -2.55 -10.71 -8.54
C ASP A 437 -1.62 -10.06 -7.51
N LEU A 438 -0.77 -10.86 -6.85
CA LEU A 438 0.24 -10.39 -5.90
C LEU A 438 1.21 -9.38 -6.54
N LEU A 439 1.71 -9.66 -7.76
CA LEU A 439 2.69 -8.82 -8.46
C LEU A 439 2.11 -7.51 -9.02
N VAL A 440 0.84 -7.49 -9.44
CA VAL A 440 0.23 -6.35 -10.15
C VAL A 440 -0.22 -5.22 -9.23
N LYS A 441 -0.45 -5.47 -7.93
CA LYS A 441 -0.91 -4.42 -6.97
C LYS A 441 0.07 -4.20 -5.80
N PRO A 442 1.34 -3.82 -6.03
CA PRO A 442 2.31 -3.62 -4.96
C PRO A 442 1.96 -2.45 -4.04
N CYS A 443 2.31 -2.58 -2.77
CA CYS A 443 2.52 -1.42 -1.91
C CYS A 443 3.93 -0.90 -2.16
N ILE A 444 4.04 0.34 -2.65
CA ILE A 444 5.33 0.96 -2.97
C ILE A 444 5.59 2.09 -1.97
N SER A 445 6.81 2.11 -1.46
CA SER A 445 7.36 3.18 -0.65
C SER A 445 8.78 3.45 -1.07
N ALA A 446 9.25 4.65 -0.76
CA ALA A 446 10.61 5.00 -1.06
C ALA A 446 11.02 6.27 -0.35
N GLY A 447 12.33 6.49 -0.28
CA GLY A 447 12.87 7.54 0.56
C GLY A 447 14.38 7.64 0.51
N VAL A 448 14.88 8.50 1.37
CA VAL A 448 16.30 8.74 1.59
C VAL A 448 16.61 8.49 3.06
N GLY A 449 17.88 8.27 3.37
CA GLY A 449 18.28 8.07 4.74
C GLY A 449 19.78 8.13 4.95
N LEU A 450 20.14 8.02 6.23
CA LEU A 450 21.51 7.88 6.68
C LEU A 450 21.71 6.47 7.23
N ILE A 451 22.82 5.86 6.85
CA ILE A 451 23.30 4.60 7.39
C ILE A 451 24.52 4.92 8.24
N TYR A 452 24.46 4.64 9.53
CA TYR A 452 25.61 4.68 10.41
C TYR A 452 26.03 3.26 10.79
N ARG A 453 27.32 2.98 10.66
CA ARG A 453 27.91 1.71 11.09
C ARG A 453 28.40 1.84 12.52
N PHE A 454 27.83 1.05 13.42
CA PHE A 454 28.28 0.89 14.79
C PHE A 454 28.54 -0.61 15.03
N ASP A 455 29.72 -1.10 14.64
CA ASP A 455 30.02 -2.54 14.58
C ASP A 455 29.62 -3.27 15.89
N PRO A 456 28.75 -4.30 15.86
CA PRO A 456 28.23 -5.05 14.71
C PRO A 456 26.83 -4.61 14.17
N VAL A 457 26.34 -3.44 14.55
CA VAL A 457 24.99 -2.92 14.24
C VAL A 457 25.00 -1.91 13.08
N ARG A 458 23.97 -1.97 12.23
CA ARG A 458 23.62 -0.95 11.23
C ARG A 458 22.45 -0.13 11.72
N VAL A 459 22.67 1.17 11.92
CA VAL A 459 21.60 2.12 12.25
C VAL A 459 21.16 2.81 10.98
N GLU A 460 19.87 2.74 10.66
CA GLU A 460 19.27 3.48 9.55
C GLU A 460 18.30 4.54 10.08
N VAL A 461 18.48 5.77 9.63
CA VAL A 461 17.50 6.84 9.81
C VAL A 461 16.90 7.11 8.43
N ASN A 462 15.65 6.73 8.24
CA ASN A 462 14.97 6.76 6.95
C ASN A 462 13.82 7.77 6.96
N PHE A 463 13.78 8.64 5.96
CA PHE A 463 12.64 9.47 5.64
C PHE A 463 12.09 8.99 4.29
N GLY A 464 10.85 8.49 4.28
CA GLY A 464 10.23 7.98 3.08
C GLY A 464 8.71 8.04 3.14
N VAL A 465 8.08 8.06 1.98
CA VAL A 465 6.63 8.23 1.81
C VAL A 465 6.00 6.97 1.18
N PRO A 466 4.79 6.56 1.61
CA PRO A 466 3.97 5.59 0.89
C PRO A 466 3.35 6.25 -0.33
N LEU A 467 3.30 5.54 -1.44
CA LEU A 467 3.18 6.18 -2.75
C LEU A 467 1.78 6.06 -3.43
N VAL A 468 0.74 5.44 -2.82
CA VAL A 468 -0.57 5.20 -3.49
C VAL A 468 -1.82 5.41 -2.58
N ALA A 469 -2.69 6.39 -2.91
CA ALA A 469 -4.18 6.48 -2.67
C ALA A 469 -4.82 7.68 -3.45
N ARG A 470 -6.06 7.58 -3.98
CA ARG A 470 -6.81 8.62 -4.76
C ARG A 470 -8.18 8.91 -4.09
N SER A 471 -8.89 10.01 -4.35
CA SER A 471 -10.24 10.27 -3.75
C SER A 471 -11.21 11.02 -4.69
N LEU A 472 -12.53 10.76 -4.58
CA LEU A 472 -13.64 11.53 -5.18
C LEU A 472 -14.68 11.91 -4.12
N MET A 473 -15.50 12.92 -4.41
CA MET A 473 -16.67 13.34 -3.64
C MET A 473 -17.88 13.33 -4.55
N TYR A 474 -19.04 13.01 -3.97
CA TYR A 474 -20.29 12.92 -4.67
C TYR A 474 -21.48 13.32 -3.79
N GLU A 475 -22.26 14.29 -4.27
CA GLU A 475 -23.65 14.53 -3.89
C GLU A 475 -24.52 14.68 -5.15
N ASP A 476 -25.85 14.55 -5.01
CA ASP A 476 -26.79 14.86 -6.10
C ASP A 476 -27.02 16.38 -6.20
N ILE A 477 -26.20 17.03 -7.03
CA ILE A 477 -26.21 18.46 -7.36
C ILE A 477 -26.19 18.62 -8.88
N SER A 478 -26.89 19.62 -9.42
CA SER A 478 -26.94 19.87 -10.87
C SER A 478 -27.33 18.64 -11.72
N TYR A 479 -28.19 17.77 -11.18
CA TYR A 479 -28.58 16.49 -11.78
C TYR A 479 -27.41 15.49 -11.91
N SER A 480 -26.41 15.54 -11.03
CA SER A 480 -25.31 14.58 -11.01
C SER A 480 -25.76 13.16 -10.65
N GLY A 481 -26.79 13.00 -9.80
CA GLY A 481 -27.48 11.74 -9.53
C GLY A 481 -28.59 11.51 -10.51
N ASP A 482 -29.79 12.02 -10.19
CA ASP A 482 -30.95 11.92 -11.05
C ASP A 482 -30.75 12.70 -12.36
N GLY A 483 -30.54 11.97 -13.47
CA GLY A 483 -30.23 12.53 -14.78
C GLY A 483 -28.75 12.49 -15.17
N GLY A 484 -27.88 12.10 -14.24
CA GLY A 484 -26.44 12.00 -14.39
C GLY A 484 -25.96 10.57 -14.23
N LEU A 485 -25.19 10.31 -13.18
CA LEU A 485 -24.56 9.03 -12.87
C LEU A 485 -25.58 7.91 -12.71
N TYR A 486 -26.78 8.20 -12.17
CA TYR A 486 -27.85 7.23 -12.08
C TYR A 486 -28.42 6.90 -13.46
N GLY A 487 -28.57 5.61 -13.80
CA GLY A 487 -28.93 5.16 -15.15
C GLY A 487 -30.35 5.48 -15.63
N GLU A 488 -31.22 6.03 -14.79
CA GLU A 488 -32.60 6.37 -15.16
C GLU A 488 -32.65 7.48 -16.22
N LEU A 489 -33.46 7.28 -17.27
CA LEU A 489 -33.58 8.23 -18.37
C LEU A 489 -34.82 9.13 -18.26
N LEU A 490 -35.84 8.74 -17.49
CA LEU A 490 -37.09 9.50 -17.37
C LEU A 490 -37.00 10.53 -16.25
N LYS A 491 -37.23 11.80 -16.62
CA LYS A 491 -37.34 12.88 -15.63
C LYS A 491 -38.68 12.79 -14.92
N ASN A 492 -38.70 13.03 -13.61
CA ASN A 492 -39.93 13.06 -12.80
C ASN A 492 -40.77 11.77 -12.98
N ARG A 493 -40.08 10.63 -12.91
CA ARG A 493 -40.59 9.32 -13.34
C ARG A 493 -41.79 8.79 -12.55
N ALA A 494 -41.93 9.24 -11.31
CA ALA A 494 -42.94 8.76 -10.36
C ALA A 494 -43.74 9.89 -9.68
N PHE A 495 -43.61 11.13 -10.14
CA PHE A 495 -44.35 12.28 -9.61
C PHE A 495 -44.15 12.49 -8.10
N GLN A 496 -42.93 12.22 -7.62
CA GLN A 496 -42.54 12.33 -6.22
C GLN A 496 -42.57 13.81 -5.81
N LEU A 497 -43.22 14.10 -4.68
CA LEU A 497 -43.23 15.42 -4.02
C LEU A 497 -43.69 16.62 -4.86
N VAL A 498 -44.37 16.36 -5.99
CA VAL A 498 -45.04 17.42 -6.76
C VAL A 498 -46.46 17.67 -6.24
N THR A 499 -46.94 18.89 -6.40
CA THR A 499 -48.33 19.26 -6.07
C THR A 499 -49.27 18.89 -7.22
N PRO A 500 -50.24 17.96 -7.04
CA PRO A 500 -51.19 17.59 -8.08
C PRO A 500 -51.99 18.78 -8.61
N GLY A 501 -52.40 18.72 -9.88
CA GLY A 501 -53.14 19.80 -10.54
C GLY A 501 -52.31 21.03 -10.94
N THR A 502 -51.03 21.11 -10.56
CA THR A 502 -50.13 22.19 -11.00
C THR A 502 -49.39 21.80 -12.27
N SER A 503 -49.96 22.13 -13.43
CA SER A 503 -49.49 21.62 -14.73
C SER A 503 -48.02 21.93 -15.03
N ALA A 504 -47.53 23.14 -14.73
CA ALA A 504 -46.14 23.52 -15.05
C ALA A 504 -45.09 22.76 -14.23
N ALA A 505 -45.33 22.52 -12.94
CA ALA A 505 -44.35 21.88 -12.05
C ALA A 505 -44.53 20.35 -12.00
N ALA A 506 -45.78 19.87 -11.86
CA ALA A 506 -46.06 18.44 -11.68
C ALA A 506 -45.83 17.63 -12.95
N LEU A 507 -46.00 18.23 -14.14
CA LEU A 507 -45.72 17.59 -15.43
C LEU A 507 -44.32 17.91 -15.96
N THR A 508 -43.38 18.34 -15.10
CA THR A 508 -41.99 18.58 -15.52
C THR A 508 -41.46 17.34 -16.24
N GLY A 509 -41.00 17.52 -17.49
CA GLY A 509 -40.49 16.45 -18.35
C GLY A 509 -41.56 15.67 -19.13
N TRP A 510 -42.85 15.91 -18.91
CA TRP A 510 -43.97 15.18 -19.52
C TRP A 510 -44.78 16.08 -20.48
N GLN A 511 -45.18 15.55 -21.62
CA GLN A 511 -46.03 16.26 -22.60
C GLN A 511 -47.08 15.33 -23.22
N ALA A 512 -48.22 15.90 -23.59
CA ALA A 512 -49.29 15.16 -24.25
C ALA A 512 -48.98 14.92 -25.74
N LEU A 513 -49.49 13.80 -26.27
CA LEU A 513 -49.41 13.44 -27.68
C LEU A 513 -50.81 13.40 -28.30
N ASN A 514 -50.93 13.94 -29.52
CA ASN A 514 -52.12 13.88 -30.38
C ASN A 514 -53.45 14.33 -29.69
N GLY A 515 -53.37 15.32 -28.80
CA GLY A 515 -54.54 15.88 -28.12
C GLY A 515 -55.04 15.10 -26.91
N ALA A 516 -54.27 14.12 -26.41
CA ALA A 516 -54.49 13.55 -25.08
C ALA A 516 -54.47 14.64 -24.00
N THR A 517 -55.28 14.48 -22.95
CA THR A 517 -55.18 15.34 -21.76
C THR A 517 -54.41 14.58 -20.69
N ILE A 518 -53.35 15.20 -20.16
CA ILE A 518 -52.56 14.64 -19.06
C ILE A 518 -52.62 15.54 -17.83
N SER A 519 -52.75 14.94 -16.66
CA SER A 519 -52.72 15.63 -15.38
C SER A 519 -52.14 14.74 -14.30
N VAL A 520 -51.28 15.29 -13.44
CA VAL A 520 -50.88 14.60 -12.22
C VAL A 520 -51.99 14.76 -11.18
N ILE A 521 -52.45 13.63 -10.66
CA ILE A 521 -53.51 13.57 -9.64
C ILE A 521 -52.96 12.98 -8.34
N ARG A 522 -53.59 13.35 -7.22
CA ARG A 522 -53.50 12.56 -5.99
C ARG A 522 -54.40 11.34 -6.17
N GLU A 523 -53.79 10.17 -6.27
CA GLU A 523 -54.52 8.94 -6.54
C GLU A 523 -55.25 8.45 -5.28
N SER A 524 -56.54 8.14 -5.39
CA SER A 524 -57.33 7.62 -4.25
C SER A 524 -56.93 6.19 -3.88
N THR A 525 -56.49 5.40 -4.86
CA THR A 525 -55.91 4.07 -4.68
C THR A 525 -54.47 4.10 -5.20
N ALA A 526 -53.55 4.72 -4.47
CA ALA A 526 -52.15 4.89 -4.91
C ALA A 526 -51.41 3.54 -5.09
N VAL A 527 -50.36 3.52 -5.92
CA VAL A 527 -49.55 2.31 -6.14
C VAL A 527 -48.83 1.88 -4.86
N SER A 528 -48.46 2.86 -4.04
CA SER A 528 -47.94 2.68 -2.69
C SER A 528 -48.23 3.94 -1.87
N THR A 529 -48.04 3.87 -0.55
CA THR A 529 -48.11 5.04 0.32
C THR A 529 -46.96 6.03 0.07
N ALA A 530 -45.80 5.53 -0.39
CA ALA A 530 -44.64 6.35 -0.72
C ALA A 530 -44.81 7.12 -2.05
N LEU A 531 -45.60 6.58 -2.99
CA LEU A 531 -45.88 7.19 -4.30
C LEU A 531 -47.38 7.51 -4.44
N PRO A 532 -47.88 8.57 -3.77
CA PRO A 532 -49.31 8.89 -3.70
C PRO A 532 -49.88 9.52 -4.99
N ASN A 533 -49.02 9.89 -5.93
CA ASN A 533 -49.38 10.60 -7.15
C ASN A 533 -49.38 9.67 -8.37
N ALA A 534 -50.25 9.93 -9.33
CA ALA A 534 -50.31 9.22 -10.61
C ALA A 534 -50.52 10.20 -11.77
N LEU A 535 -50.07 9.83 -12.98
CA LEU A 535 -50.40 10.52 -14.22
C LEU A 535 -51.73 9.98 -14.75
N GLN A 536 -52.77 10.80 -14.70
CA GLN A 536 -54.02 10.52 -15.37
C GLN A 536 -53.93 10.96 -16.82
N VAL A 537 -54.27 10.04 -17.73
CA VAL A 537 -54.24 10.26 -19.17
C VAL A 537 -55.63 9.98 -19.72
N ARG A 538 -56.23 11.00 -20.34
CA ARG A 538 -57.54 10.89 -20.99
C ARG A 538 -57.40 10.99 -22.50
N ILE A 539 -57.91 9.98 -23.19
CA ILE A 539 -57.90 9.91 -24.65
C ILE A 539 -59.14 10.66 -25.18
N PRO A 540 -58.96 11.65 -26.07
CA PRO A 540 -60.06 12.42 -26.64
C PRO A 540 -60.97 11.55 -27.52
N THR A 541 -62.23 11.94 -27.63
CA THR A 541 -63.17 11.32 -28.58
C THR A 541 -62.92 11.85 -30.00
N GLY A 542 -63.23 11.04 -31.02
CA GLY A 542 -63.19 11.46 -32.43
C GLY A 542 -61.79 11.71 -33.01
N ARG A 543 -60.73 11.19 -32.37
CA ARG A 543 -59.34 11.29 -32.86
C ARG A 543 -58.88 9.94 -33.43
N THR A 544 -57.95 10.00 -34.38
CA THR A 544 -57.33 8.83 -35.04
C THR A 544 -55.81 8.89 -34.87
N GLY A 545 -55.12 7.78 -35.14
CA GLY A 545 -53.67 7.65 -34.91
C GLY A 545 -53.34 7.38 -33.44
N THR A 546 -52.10 7.62 -33.03
CA THR A 546 -51.63 7.31 -31.67
C THR A 546 -51.82 8.51 -30.74
N ALA A 547 -52.53 8.33 -29.62
CA ALA A 547 -52.71 9.34 -28.57
C ALA A 547 -52.15 8.87 -27.23
N GLY A 548 -51.58 9.77 -26.44
CA GLY A 548 -50.92 9.41 -25.19
C GLY A 548 -50.01 10.52 -24.67
N PHE A 549 -48.81 10.16 -24.24
CA PHE A 549 -47.87 11.09 -23.63
C PHE A 549 -46.42 10.70 -23.90
N ALA A 550 -45.54 11.68 -23.70
CA ALA A 550 -44.10 11.52 -23.87
C ALA A 550 -43.33 12.10 -22.68
N ASN A 551 -42.16 11.52 -22.40
CA ASN A 551 -41.15 12.08 -21.50
C ASN A 551 -39.95 12.60 -22.30
N THR A 552 -39.46 13.80 -21.97
CA THR A 552 -38.32 14.43 -22.64
C THR A 552 -36.96 13.94 -22.13
N GLY A 553 -36.95 13.16 -21.05
CA GLY A 553 -35.76 12.84 -20.28
C GLY A 553 -35.10 14.08 -19.67
N TYR A 554 -33.85 13.93 -19.27
CA TYR A 554 -33.01 15.01 -18.75
C TYR A 554 -32.35 15.78 -19.90
N SER A 555 -33.12 16.68 -20.52
CA SER A 555 -32.70 17.45 -21.69
C SER A 555 -32.41 16.58 -22.94
N GLY A 556 -33.19 15.51 -23.09
CA GLY A 556 -33.06 14.53 -24.17
C GLY A 556 -32.78 13.12 -23.67
N ILE A 557 -32.89 12.16 -24.59
CA ILE A 557 -32.61 10.75 -24.34
C ILE A 557 -31.61 10.27 -25.40
N LYS A 558 -30.46 9.76 -24.94
CA LYS A 558 -29.47 9.14 -25.83
C LYS A 558 -29.97 7.78 -26.28
N VAL A 559 -30.21 7.63 -27.58
CA VAL A 559 -30.67 6.39 -28.20
C VAL A 559 -29.53 5.80 -29.03
N LEU A 560 -29.16 4.55 -28.75
CA LEU A 560 -28.15 3.80 -29.51
C LEU A 560 -28.77 2.50 -30.02
N SER A 561 -28.59 2.21 -31.31
CA SER A 561 -29.08 0.98 -31.94
C SER A 561 -28.39 -0.29 -31.44
N THR A 562 -27.24 -0.15 -30.78
CA THR A 562 -26.51 -1.25 -30.14
C THR A 562 -26.99 -1.54 -28.72
N TRP A 563 -27.87 -0.70 -28.16
CA TRP A 563 -28.34 -0.82 -26.79
C TRP A 563 -29.74 -1.41 -26.71
N LYS A 564 -29.94 -2.24 -25.68
CA LYS A 564 -31.26 -2.70 -25.25
C LYS A 564 -31.73 -1.81 -24.10
N TYR A 565 -32.94 -1.28 -24.21
CA TYR A 565 -33.54 -0.46 -23.15
C TYR A 565 -34.67 -1.24 -22.47
N THR A 566 -34.77 -1.13 -21.16
CA THR A 566 -35.85 -1.75 -20.37
C THR A 566 -36.78 -0.67 -19.87
N ALA A 567 -38.02 -0.69 -20.35
CA ALA A 567 -39.08 0.21 -19.91
C ALA A 567 -40.02 -0.51 -18.96
N SER A 568 -40.45 0.15 -17.89
CA SER A 568 -41.50 -0.36 -17.00
C SER A 568 -42.41 0.76 -16.51
N PHE A 569 -43.64 0.40 -16.17
CA PHE A 569 -44.65 1.31 -15.61
C PHE A 569 -45.75 0.50 -14.91
N TYR A 570 -46.41 1.13 -13.94
CA TYR A 570 -47.69 0.65 -13.42
C TYR A 570 -48.84 1.34 -14.14
N TYR A 571 -49.90 0.60 -14.44
CA TYR A 571 -51.13 1.15 -14.99
C TYR A 571 -52.38 0.59 -14.29
N ARG A 572 -53.45 1.38 -14.30
CA ARG A 572 -54.82 0.93 -13.99
C ARG A 572 -55.85 1.79 -14.70
N PHE A 573 -57.06 1.25 -14.88
CA PHE A 573 -58.23 2.02 -15.25
C PHE A 573 -58.95 2.50 -13.98
N PRO A 574 -59.27 3.80 -13.83
CA PRO A 574 -59.95 4.31 -12.63
C PRO A 574 -61.31 3.66 -12.38
N SER A 575 -62.00 3.30 -13.46
CA SER A 575 -63.26 2.56 -13.48
C SER A 575 -63.21 1.48 -14.55
N SER A 576 -63.92 0.37 -14.33
CA SER A 576 -63.98 -0.72 -15.30
C SER A 576 -64.64 -0.27 -16.60
N THR A 577 -64.05 -0.63 -17.75
CA THR A 577 -64.62 -0.40 -19.08
C THR A 577 -64.51 -1.66 -19.94
N GLY A 578 -65.28 -1.74 -21.03
CA GLY A 578 -65.20 -2.85 -22.00
C GLY A 578 -64.00 -2.77 -22.96
N PHE A 579 -63.07 -1.84 -22.75
CA PHE A 579 -61.93 -1.63 -23.63
C PHE A 579 -60.99 -2.84 -23.60
N ASN A 580 -60.56 -3.31 -24.76
CA ASN A 580 -59.46 -4.26 -24.91
C ASN A 580 -58.58 -3.75 -26.03
N GLY A 581 -57.29 -3.54 -25.74
CA GLY A 581 -56.39 -2.92 -26.68
C GLY A 581 -54.95 -2.99 -26.25
N ASN A 582 -54.13 -2.14 -26.85
CA ASN A 582 -52.69 -2.20 -26.76
C ASN A 582 -52.14 -0.84 -26.34
N ILE A 583 -51.32 -0.84 -25.30
CA ILE A 583 -50.43 0.28 -24.99
C ILE A 583 -49.15 0.07 -25.79
N VAL A 584 -48.79 1.07 -26.60
CA VAL A 584 -47.53 1.11 -27.34
C VAL A 584 -46.54 1.97 -26.56
N VAL A 585 -45.45 1.34 -26.14
CA VAL A 585 -44.31 1.96 -25.47
C VAL A 585 -43.22 2.15 -26.51
N GLY A 586 -42.53 3.29 -26.53
CA GLY A 586 -41.53 3.52 -27.55
C GLY A 586 -40.51 4.61 -27.26
N LEU A 587 -39.53 4.69 -28.15
CA LEU A 587 -38.57 5.77 -28.30
C LEU A 587 -38.78 6.38 -29.68
N GLN A 588 -38.88 7.70 -29.76
CA GLN A 588 -39.01 8.42 -31.03
C GLN A 588 -38.21 9.73 -31.02
N THR A 589 -37.84 10.23 -32.19
CA THR A 589 -37.29 11.58 -32.30
C THR A 589 -38.36 12.63 -31.97
N THR A 590 -37.96 13.86 -31.67
CA THR A 590 -38.92 14.98 -31.52
C THR A 590 -39.70 15.30 -32.80
N SER A 591 -39.20 14.89 -33.98
CA SER A 591 -39.93 14.96 -35.25
C SER A 591 -40.95 13.85 -35.46
N GLY A 592 -41.04 12.87 -34.54
CA GLY A 592 -42.02 11.77 -34.58
C GLY A 592 -41.53 10.51 -35.29
N GLN A 593 -40.25 10.40 -35.65
CA GLN A 593 -39.70 9.16 -36.20
C GLN A 593 -39.55 8.13 -35.07
N VAL A 594 -40.25 7.00 -35.18
CA VAL A 594 -40.14 5.89 -34.23
C VAL A 594 -38.80 5.18 -34.39
N LEU A 595 -38.04 5.14 -33.29
CA LEU A 595 -36.73 4.48 -33.19
C LEU A 595 -36.89 3.06 -32.63
N ALA A 596 -37.75 2.88 -31.63
CA ALA A 596 -38.07 1.58 -31.04
C ALA A 596 -39.52 1.58 -30.56
N SER A 597 -40.20 0.43 -30.61
CA SER A 597 -41.50 0.27 -29.97
C SER A 597 -41.75 -1.17 -29.50
N ALA A 598 -42.58 -1.29 -28.48
CA ALA A 598 -43.10 -2.55 -27.96
C ALA A 598 -44.56 -2.36 -27.55
N THR A 599 -45.33 -3.46 -27.56
CA THR A 599 -46.76 -3.43 -27.26
C THR A 599 -47.09 -4.21 -25.99
N VAL A 600 -47.92 -3.63 -25.14
CA VAL A 600 -48.46 -4.25 -23.93
C VAL A 600 -49.98 -4.39 -24.08
N PRO A 601 -50.53 -5.62 -24.11
CA PRO A 601 -51.97 -5.81 -24.13
C PRO A 601 -52.59 -5.41 -22.79
N VAL A 602 -53.67 -4.63 -22.85
CA VAL A 602 -54.40 -4.11 -21.68
C VAL A 602 -55.90 -4.28 -21.83
N SER A 603 -56.57 -4.47 -20.70
CA SER A 603 -58.02 -4.52 -20.57
C SER A 603 -58.49 -3.39 -19.66
N GLY A 604 -59.61 -2.76 -20.04
CA GLY A 604 -60.36 -1.79 -19.25
C GLY A 604 -60.91 -2.38 -17.94
N SER A 605 -60.93 -3.70 -17.80
CA SER A 605 -61.27 -4.38 -16.55
C SER A 605 -60.15 -4.35 -15.50
N GLN A 606 -58.94 -3.92 -15.86
CA GLN A 606 -57.80 -3.83 -14.95
C GLN A 606 -57.90 -2.58 -14.07
N THR A 607 -58.68 -2.66 -12.99
CA THR A 607 -58.91 -1.54 -12.06
C THR A 607 -57.92 -1.49 -10.89
N THR A 608 -57.19 -2.58 -10.63
CA THR A 608 -56.06 -2.63 -9.69
C THR A 608 -54.74 -2.34 -10.41
N TRP A 609 -53.75 -1.83 -9.69
CA TRP A 609 -52.43 -1.55 -10.26
C TRP A 609 -51.75 -2.82 -10.78
N ARG A 610 -51.29 -2.77 -12.02
CA ARG A 610 -50.50 -3.83 -12.66
C ARG A 610 -49.23 -3.23 -13.24
N GLN A 611 -48.10 -3.88 -12.94
CA GLN A 611 -46.83 -3.53 -13.56
C GLN A 611 -46.74 -4.17 -14.95
N ALA A 612 -46.23 -3.41 -15.92
CA ALA A 612 -45.82 -3.90 -17.21
C ALA A 612 -44.33 -3.57 -17.42
N THR A 613 -43.60 -4.50 -18.04
CA THR A 613 -42.19 -4.35 -18.40
C THR A 613 -42.01 -4.79 -19.84
N VAL A 614 -41.30 -4.00 -20.64
CA VAL A 614 -40.98 -4.28 -22.03
C VAL A 614 -39.54 -3.92 -22.35
N GLU A 615 -38.96 -4.63 -23.31
CA GLU A 615 -37.65 -4.30 -23.87
C GLU A 615 -37.83 -3.56 -25.19
N LEU A 616 -37.03 -2.51 -25.39
CA LEU A 616 -37.01 -1.70 -26.59
C LEU A 616 -35.65 -1.86 -27.29
N PHE A 617 -35.71 -2.19 -28.58
CA PHE A 617 -34.54 -2.38 -29.45
C PHE A 617 -34.57 -1.32 -30.55
N PRO A 618 -33.77 -0.24 -30.46
CA PRO A 618 -33.76 0.80 -31.46
C PRO A 618 -33.23 0.30 -32.81
N ASN A 619 -33.95 0.63 -33.88
CA ASN A 619 -33.58 0.30 -35.25
C ASN A 619 -32.50 1.22 -35.84
N ALA A 620 -32.25 2.37 -35.21
CA ALA A 620 -31.30 3.38 -35.66
C ALA A 620 -30.75 4.20 -34.49
N THR A 621 -29.55 4.76 -34.70
CA THR A 621 -28.94 5.75 -33.79
C THR A 621 -29.18 7.16 -34.36
N PRO A 622 -30.03 8.00 -33.74
CA PRO A 622 -30.28 9.36 -34.20
C PRO A 622 -29.04 10.25 -34.04
N GLY A 623 -28.92 11.30 -34.86
CA GLY A 623 -27.75 12.20 -34.86
C GLY A 623 -27.65 13.15 -33.68
N ASN A 624 -28.64 13.19 -32.78
CA ASN A 624 -28.63 13.98 -31.55
C ASN A 624 -29.52 13.33 -30.47
N ASN A 625 -29.54 13.91 -29.28
CA ASN A 625 -30.28 13.40 -28.12
C ASN A 625 -31.73 13.93 -28.02
N ASN A 626 -32.24 14.65 -29.03
CA ASN A 626 -33.61 15.18 -29.04
C ASN A 626 -34.63 14.06 -29.34
N ASN A 627 -34.71 13.11 -28.42
CA ASN A 627 -35.56 11.94 -28.49
C ASN A 627 -36.44 11.88 -27.25
N LEU A 628 -37.58 11.22 -27.40
CA LEU A 628 -38.66 11.13 -26.44
C LEU A 628 -38.95 9.67 -26.12
N PHE A 629 -39.20 9.38 -24.85
CA PHE A 629 -39.89 8.16 -24.44
C PHE A 629 -41.39 8.38 -24.59
N THR A 630 -42.13 7.42 -25.14
CA THR A 630 -43.57 7.59 -25.40
C THR A 630 -44.37 6.41 -24.90
N ILE A 631 -45.55 6.69 -24.34
CA ILE A 631 -46.60 5.71 -24.08
C ILE A 631 -47.87 6.21 -24.77
N SER A 632 -48.42 5.39 -25.65
CA SER A 632 -49.59 5.75 -26.46
C SER A 632 -50.53 4.57 -26.66
N VAL A 633 -51.74 4.87 -27.09
CA VAL A 633 -52.76 3.90 -27.52
C VAL A 633 -53.30 4.34 -28.87
N ASP A 634 -53.95 3.43 -29.58
CA ASP A 634 -54.73 3.80 -30.77
C ASP A 634 -55.95 4.66 -30.33
N ALA A 635 -56.01 5.89 -30.83
CA ALA A 635 -56.99 6.89 -30.39
C ALA A 635 -58.42 6.53 -30.77
N ALA A 636 -58.62 5.78 -31.86
CA ALA A 636 -59.94 5.37 -32.32
C ALA A 636 -60.53 4.30 -31.38
N SER A 637 -59.76 3.24 -31.10
CA SER A 637 -60.18 2.16 -30.20
C SER A 637 -60.22 2.57 -28.73
N ALA A 638 -59.31 3.44 -28.29
CA ALA A 638 -59.26 3.95 -26.92
C ALA A 638 -60.05 5.26 -26.71
N SER A 639 -60.92 5.63 -27.65
CA SER A 639 -61.70 6.87 -27.60
C SER A 639 -62.46 7.00 -26.28
N GLY A 640 -62.21 8.10 -25.55
CA GLY A 640 -62.84 8.41 -24.27
C GLY A 640 -62.28 7.65 -23.05
N GLN A 641 -61.31 6.76 -23.24
CA GLN A 641 -60.70 6.02 -22.13
C GLN A 641 -59.87 6.94 -21.23
N THR A 642 -59.84 6.60 -19.94
CA THR A 642 -58.95 7.21 -18.95
C THR A 642 -58.09 6.13 -18.33
N ILE A 643 -56.77 6.33 -18.32
CA ILE A 643 -55.79 5.38 -17.78
C ILE A 643 -54.88 6.16 -16.83
N ASN A 644 -54.66 5.63 -15.63
CA ASN A 644 -53.73 6.19 -14.66
C ASN A 644 -52.43 5.40 -14.69
N PHE A 645 -51.30 6.11 -14.66
CA PHE A 645 -49.95 5.56 -14.68
C PHE A 645 -49.15 5.99 -13.45
N ALA A 646 -48.35 5.09 -12.91
CA ALA A 646 -47.46 5.37 -11.79
C ALA A 646 -46.11 4.65 -11.97
N MET A 647 -45.07 5.14 -11.28
CA MET A 647 -43.72 4.57 -11.25
C MET A 647 -43.23 4.14 -12.65
N LEU A 648 -43.07 5.12 -13.55
CA LEU A 648 -42.52 4.89 -14.87
C LEU A 648 -40.99 4.80 -14.75
N SER A 649 -40.35 4.03 -15.63
CA SER A 649 -38.88 3.94 -15.67
C SER A 649 -38.41 3.49 -17.05
N LEU A 650 -37.27 4.03 -17.49
CA LEU A 650 -36.57 3.60 -18.68
C LEU A 650 -35.06 3.54 -18.38
N PHE A 651 -34.48 2.34 -18.42
CA PHE A 651 -33.05 2.14 -18.25
C PHE A 651 -32.37 1.71 -19.55
N PRO A 652 -31.18 2.28 -19.87
CA PRO A 652 -30.26 1.70 -20.84
C PRO A 652 -29.50 0.52 -20.19
N PRO A 653 -28.55 -0.12 -20.90
CA PRO A 653 -27.54 -0.94 -20.23
C PRO A 653 -26.80 -0.11 -19.16
N THR A 654 -26.51 -0.74 -18.02
CA THR A 654 -25.86 -0.10 -16.87
C THR A 654 -24.43 -0.60 -16.71
N PHE A 655 -23.61 0.21 -16.05
CA PHE A 655 -22.23 -0.17 -15.72
C PHE A 655 -22.22 -1.48 -14.91
N LYS A 656 -21.36 -2.42 -15.34
CA LYS A 656 -21.25 -3.79 -14.78
C LYS A 656 -22.58 -4.57 -14.77
N ASN A 657 -23.56 -4.17 -15.58
CA ASN A 657 -24.91 -4.76 -15.64
C ASN A 657 -25.64 -4.76 -14.29
N ARG A 658 -25.34 -3.82 -13.39
CA ARG A 658 -26.05 -3.71 -12.11
C ARG A 658 -27.48 -3.25 -12.36
N ALA A 659 -28.47 -4.01 -11.89
CA ALA A 659 -29.86 -3.55 -11.88
C ALA A 659 -29.94 -2.24 -11.07
N ASN A 660 -30.73 -1.26 -11.55
CA ASN A 660 -30.81 0.06 -10.93
C ASN A 660 -29.46 0.80 -10.84
N GLY A 661 -28.50 0.43 -11.70
CA GLY A 661 -27.11 0.85 -11.62
C GLY A 661 -26.78 2.17 -12.33
N MET A 662 -25.48 2.39 -12.52
CA MET A 662 -24.95 3.63 -13.06
C MET A 662 -24.99 3.68 -14.59
N ARG A 663 -25.10 4.90 -15.11
CA ARG A 663 -25.00 5.22 -16.54
C ARG A 663 -23.58 4.96 -17.05
N VAL A 664 -23.46 4.15 -18.10
CA VAL A 664 -22.17 3.59 -18.56
C VAL A 664 -21.13 4.66 -18.91
N ASP A 665 -21.49 5.67 -19.69
CA ASP A 665 -20.54 6.68 -20.19
C ASP A 665 -19.94 7.52 -19.06
N LEU A 666 -20.75 7.94 -18.08
CA LEU A 666 -20.26 8.65 -16.90
C LEU A 666 -19.51 7.73 -15.94
N ALA A 667 -20.01 6.52 -15.70
CA ALA A 667 -19.36 5.56 -14.83
C ALA A 667 -17.96 5.16 -15.34
N GLU A 668 -17.80 4.96 -16.65
CA GLU A 668 -16.50 4.67 -17.26
C GLU A 668 -15.54 5.86 -17.11
N ALA A 669 -16.00 7.09 -17.40
CA ALA A 669 -15.20 8.29 -17.23
C ALA A 669 -14.71 8.47 -15.78
N LEU A 670 -15.53 8.13 -14.79
CA LEU A 670 -15.14 8.17 -13.38
C LEU A 670 -14.23 7.00 -12.98
N ALA A 671 -14.46 5.81 -13.53
CA ALA A 671 -13.61 4.65 -13.30
C ALA A 671 -12.20 4.84 -13.89
N GLU A 672 -12.06 5.58 -14.99
CA GLU A 672 -10.76 5.95 -15.56
C GLU A 672 -9.90 6.80 -14.62
N ILE A 673 -10.54 7.60 -13.75
CA ILE A 673 -9.86 8.34 -12.67
C ILE A 673 -9.27 7.38 -11.62
N ARG A 674 -9.74 6.12 -11.56
CA ARG A 674 -9.40 5.05 -10.60
C ARG A 674 -9.32 5.54 -9.15
N PRO A 675 -10.39 6.11 -8.60
CA PRO A 675 -10.36 6.70 -7.26
C PRO A 675 -10.09 5.63 -6.18
N GLY A 676 -9.35 5.99 -5.13
CA GLY A 676 -9.06 5.13 -4.00
C GLY A 676 -10.05 5.32 -2.84
N LEU A 677 -10.72 6.47 -2.78
CA LEU A 677 -11.73 6.85 -1.81
C LEU A 677 -12.92 7.49 -2.55
N PHE A 678 -14.13 7.31 -2.03
CA PHE A 678 -15.35 7.90 -2.59
C PHE A 678 -16.26 8.41 -1.46
N ARG A 679 -16.41 9.73 -1.35
CA ARG A 679 -17.26 10.40 -0.35
C ARG A 679 -18.69 10.52 -0.86
N PHE A 680 -19.66 10.08 -0.06
CA PHE A 680 -21.10 10.13 -0.35
C PHE A 680 -21.92 10.01 0.95
N PRO A 681 -23.24 10.28 0.98
CA PRO A 681 -24.06 10.90 -0.07
C PRO A 681 -23.99 12.44 -0.03
N GLY A 682 -23.13 12.97 0.84
CA GLY A 682 -23.07 14.36 1.29
C GLY A 682 -22.08 15.24 0.54
N GLY A 683 -21.82 16.41 1.13
CA GLY A 683 -22.28 17.68 0.58
C GLY A 683 -23.60 18.13 1.21
N ASN A 684 -24.06 19.34 0.88
CA ASN A 684 -25.29 19.93 1.44
C ASN A 684 -26.50 18.99 1.35
N ASN A 685 -26.53 18.16 0.29
CA ASN A 685 -27.64 17.25 0.05
C ASN A 685 -27.79 16.12 1.10
N LEU A 686 -26.84 15.95 2.03
CA LEU A 686 -27.01 15.09 3.23
C LEU A 686 -27.92 15.75 4.27
N GLU A 687 -27.77 17.05 4.48
CA GLU A 687 -28.29 17.80 5.63
C GLU A 687 -29.79 18.07 5.54
N GLY A 688 -30.28 18.40 4.35
CA GLY A 688 -31.65 18.86 4.15
C GLY A 688 -31.89 20.28 4.67
N GLN A 689 -32.82 21.00 4.04
CA GLN A 689 -33.26 22.32 4.50
C GLN A 689 -33.90 22.29 5.90
N THR A 690 -34.54 21.18 6.28
CA THR A 690 -35.10 20.94 7.62
C THR A 690 -34.77 19.52 8.08
N VAL A 691 -34.90 19.23 9.37
CA VAL A 691 -34.61 17.91 9.95
C VAL A 691 -35.41 16.79 9.25
N GLU A 692 -36.64 17.07 8.84
CA GLU A 692 -37.52 16.11 8.13
C GLU A 692 -37.08 15.86 6.69
N ARG A 693 -36.41 16.85 6.07
CA ARG A 693 -35.94 16.82 4.68
C ARG A 693 -34.52 16.27 4.52
N ARG A 694 -33.84 15.94 5.62
CA ARG A 694 -32.53 15.29 5.60
C ARG A 694 -32.53 14.01 4.75
N TRP A 695 -31.36 13.63 4.27
CA TRP A 695 -31.17 12.32 3.64
C TRP A 695 -31.34 11.20 4.68
N GLN A 696 -32.17 10.20 4.37
CA GLN A 696 -32.56 9.13 5.28
C GLN A 696 -32.33 7.78 4.60
N TRP A 697 -31.29 7.07 5.01
CA TRP A 697 -30.81 5.87 4.29
C TRP A 697 -31.92 4.82 4.08
N ARG A 698 -32.80 4.61 5.08
CA ARG A 698 -33.91 3.64 5.01
C ARG A 698 -34.91 3.94 3.90
N LYS A 699 -35.08 5.21 3.53
CA LYS A 699 -35.97 5.64 2.44
C LYS A 699 -35.33 5.51 1.05
N THR A 700 -34.06 5.13 1.01
CA THR A 700 -33.27 4.99 -0.23
C THR A 700 -32.96 3.53 -0.57
N VAL A 701 -33.43 2.55 0.20
CA VAL A 701 -33.15 1.13 -0.03
C VAL A 701 -34.46 0.37 -0.26
N GLY A 702 -34.36 -0.81 -0.89
CA GLY A 702 -35.54 -1.62 -1.21
C GLY A 702 -36.23 -1.23 -2.53
N PRO A 703 -37.45 -1.74 -2.76
CA PRO A 703 -38.20 -1.53 -4.01
C PRO A 703 -38.45 -0.05 -4.31
N MET A 704 -38.40 0.33 -5.59
CA MET A 704 -38.64 1.73 -6.01
C MET A 704 -40.00 2.26 -5.58
N VAL A 705 -41.03 1.40 -5.54
CA VAL A 705 -42.38 1.78 -5.08
C VAL A 705 -42.41 2.20 -3.62
N ASP A 706 -41.42 1.82 -2.81
CA ASP A 706 -41.34 2.18 -1.39
C ASP A 706 -40.42 3.37 -1.13
N ARG A 707 -39.78 3.94 -2.17
CA ARG A 707 -38.89 5.09 -2.07
C ARG A 707 -39.69 6.39 -2.33
N PRO A 708 -40.02 7.19 -1.30
CA PRO A 708 -40.83 8.40 -1.49
C PRO A 708 -40.07 9.52 -2.21
N GLY A 709 -38.73 9.44 -2.26
CA GLY A 709 -37.87 10.54 -2.64
C GLY A 709 -37.89 11.67 -1.61
N ARG A 710 -37.15 12.73 -1.90
CA ARG A 710 -37.06 13.94 -1.07
C ARG A 710 -36.80 15.16 -1.92
N MET A 711 -37.13 16.33 -1.38
CA MET A 711 -36.63 17.58 -1.94
C MET A 711 -35.16 17.68 -1.55
N GLY A 712 -34.26 17.63 -2.53
CA GLY A 712 -32.84 17.88 -2.30
C GLY A 712 -32.57 19.36 -2.06
N ASP A 713 -31.32 19.68 -1.74
CA ASP A 713 -30.91 21.03 -1.35
C ASP A 713 -30.51 21.91 -2.55
N TRP A 714 -30.65 21.38 -3.78
CA TRP A 714 -30.26 22.03 -5.03
C TRP A 714 -31.42 22.32 -5.98
N SER A 715 -32.61 22.62 -5.43
CA SER A 715 -33.81 23.06 -6.16
C SER A 715 -34.48 22.01 -7.06
N TYR A 716 -34.22 20.71 -6.84
CA TYR A 716 -34.97 19.63 -7.49
C TYR A 716 -35.22 18.44 -6.54
N VAL A 717 -36.21 17.63 -6.90
CA VAL A 717 -36.55 16.40 -6.19
C VAL A 717 -35.52 15.33 -6.53
N ASN A 718 -34.95 14.70 -5.51
CA ASN A 718 -34.22 13.46 -5.66
C ASN A 718 -35.20 12.28 -5.57
N THR A 719 -35.11 11.36 -6.52
CA THR A 719 -35.92 10.14 -6.55
C THR A 719 -35.51 9.15 -5.46
N ASP A 720 -34.29 9.31 -4.93
CA ASP A 720 -33.56 8.34 -4.08
C ASP A 720 -33.45 6.95 -4.73
N GLY A 721 -33.56 6.89 -6.07
CA GLY A 721 -33.27 5.70 -6.87
C GLY A 721 -31.79 5.33 -6.84
N LEU A 722 -30.92 6.35 -6.79
CA LEU A 722 -29.52 6.21 -6.40
C LEU A 722 -29.42 6.27 -4.87
N GLY A 723 -29.58 5.11 -4.22
CA GLY A 723 -29.62 4.98 -2.78
C GLY A 723 -28.37 4.35 -2.17
N LEU A 724 -28.41 4.08 -0.86
CA LEU A 724 -27.25 3.57 -0.11
C LEU A 724 -26.68 2.28 -0.72
N LEU A 725 -27.53 1.33 -1.11
CA LEU A 725 -27.07 0.07 -1.69
C LEU A 725 -26.38 0.29 -3.05
N GLU A 726 -26.93 1.18 -3.87
CA GLU A 726 -26.36 1.52 -5.17
C GLU A 726 -25.00 2.25 -5.02
N TYR A 727 -24.84 3.15 -4.04
CA TYR A 727 -23.55 3.77 -3.73
C TYR A 727 -22.50 2.77 -3.23
N LEU A 728 -22.89 1.81 -2.40
CA LEU A 728 -21.97 0.80 -1.88
C LEU A 728 -21.49 -0.14 -2.99
N TYR A 729 -22.38 -0.57 -3.88
CA TYR A 729 -21.97 -1.28 -5.10
C TYR A 729 -21.09 -0.44 -6.01
N TRP A 730 -21.35 0.85 -6.12
CA TRP A 730 -20.53 1.75 -6.90
C TRP A 730 -19.10 1.85 -6.37
N CYS A 731 -18.92 1.95 -5.05
CA CYS A 731 -17.59 1.92 -4.44
C CYS A 731 -16.88 0.58 -4.70
N GLU A 732 -17.59 -0.55 -4.57
CA GLU A 732 -17.06 -1.89 -4.88
C GLU A 732 -16.62 -2.02 -6.35
N ASP A 733 -17.47 -1.57 -7.29
CA ASP A 733 -17.21 -1.65 -8.73
C ASP A 733 -16.07 -0.73 -9.19
N LEU A 734 -15.83 0.39 -8.47
CA LEU A 734 -14.68 1.28 -8.65
C LEU A 734 -13.38 0.75 -8.01
N GLY A 735 -13.49 -0.18 -7.06
CA GLY A 735 -12.38 -0.54 -6.17
C GLY A 735 -11.99 0.58 -5.20
N ALA A 736 -12.92 1.51 -4.93
CA ALA A 736 -12.74 2.65 -4.03
C ALA A 736 -13.23 2.32 -2.62
N GLU A 737 -12.61 2.92 -1.62
CA GLU A 737 -13.05 2.84 -0.23
C GLU A 737 -14.05 3.96 0.10
N PRO A 738 -15.21 3.66 0.67
CA PRO A 738 -16.20 4.69 0.95
C PRO A 738 -15.79 5.58 2.13
N ILE A 739 -16.02 6.88 1.98
CA ILE A 739 -16.20 7.83 3.08
C ILE A 739 -17.71 8.10 3.17
N MET A 740 -18.37 7.44 4.12
CA MET A 740 -19.82 7.49 4.21
C MET A 740 -20.26 8.54 5.23
N GLY A 741 -20.96 9.58 4.75
CA GLY A 741 -21.58 10.59 5.58
C GLY A 741 -22.80 10.06 6.34
N VAL A 742 -22.91 10.44 7.61
CA VAL A 742 -24.12 10.25 8.43
C VAL A 742 -24.66 11.60 8.86
N TRP A 743 -25.98 11.75 8.85
CA TRP A 743 -26.61 12.99 9.29
C TRP A 743 -26.41 13.21 10.79
N ALA A 744 -25.93 14.38 11.19
CA ALA A 744 -25.41 14.61 12.54
C ALA A 744 -26.22 15.60 13.40
N GLY A 745 -27.51 15.80 13.12
CA GLY A 745 -28.36 16.66 13.97
C GLY A 745 -28.45 18.13 13.53
N TYR A 746 -28.03 18.47 12.31
CA TYR A 746 -28.09 19.83 11.77
C TYR A 746 -28.73 19.86 10.38
N ALA A 747 -29.51 20.90 10.10
CA ALA A 747 -30.15 21.15 8.82
C ALA A 747 -29.84 22.57 8.33
N LEU A 748 -29.74 22.76 7.01
CA LEU A 748 -29.31 24.00 6.36
C LEU A 748 -30.21 25.21 6.66
N GLY A 749 -31.44 24.98 7.11
CA GLY A 749 -32.31 26.02 7.67
C GLY A 749 -31.83 26.62 9.00
N GLY A 750 -30.68 26.20 9.52
CA GLY A 750 -30.08 26.70 10.77
C GLY A 750 -30.51 25.94 12.02
N THR A 751 -31.29 24.86 11.89
CA THR A 751 -31.81 24.12 13.04
C THR A 751 -30.81 23.06 13.49
N SER A 752 -30.42 23.11 14.76
CA SER A 752 -29.67 22.04 15.44
C SER A 752 -30.61 21.29 16.39
N VAL A 753 -30.65 19.97 16.30
CA VAL A 753 -31.45 19.12 17.20
C VAL A 753 -30.89 19.21 18.62
N PRO A 754 -31.71 19.52 19.64
CA PRO A 754 -31.28 19.58 21.03
C PRO A 754 -30.60 18.28 21.49
N GLU A 755 -29.60 18.40 22.37
CA GLU A 755 -28.79 17.26 22.82
C GLU A 755 -29.63 16.07 23.36
N ASN A 756 -30.71 16.36 24.11
CA ASN A 756 -31.60 15.34 24.67
C ASN A 756 -32.56 14.69 23.66
N GLN A 757 -32.50 15.09 22.38
CA GLN A 757 -33.33 14.56 21.30
C GLN A 757 -32.51 13.85 20.20
N LEU A 758 -31.20 13.68 20.40
CA LEU A 758 -30.31 13.09 19.40
C LEU A 758 -30.44 11.56 19.26
N ASP A 759 -30.94 10.86 20.28
CA ASP A 759 -30.90 9.39 20.34
C ASP A 759 -31.54 8.69 19.12
N PRO A 760 -32.70 9.12 18.59
CA PRO A 760 -33.27 8.50 17.39
C PRO A 760 -32.38 8.63 16.16
N TYR A 761 -31.65 9.74 16.02
CA TYR A 761 -30.78 10.03 14.88
C TYR A 761 -29.43 9.33 15.00
N ILE A 762 -28.93 9.19 16.24
CA ILE A 762 -27.75 8.35 16.53
C ILE A 762 -28.07 6.88 16.19
N GLN A 763 -29.25 6.39 16.57
CA GLN A 763 -29.68 5.04 16.21
C GLN A 763 -29.85 4.88 14.69
N GLU A 764 -30.37 5.90 13.99
CA GLU A 764 -30.44 5.89 12.52
C GLU A 764 -29.05 5.76 11.87
N ALA A 765 -28.05 6.49 12.39
CA ALA A 765 -26.66 6.39 11.92
C ALA A 765 -26.04 5.00 12.23
N ILE A 766 -26.31 4.44 13.41
CA ILE A 766 -25.91 3.07 13.77
C ILE A 766 -26.53 2.07 12.78
N ASP A 767 -27.82 2.23 12.47
CA ASP A 767 -28.50 1.35 11.55
C ASP A 767 -27.99 1.51 10.10
N GLN A 768 -27.62 2.73 9.69
CA GLN A 768 -27.00 2.99 8.39
C GLN A 768 -25.68 2.24 8.24
N ILE A 769 -24.83 2.29 9.27
CA ILE A 769 -23.55 1.58 9.31
C ILE A 769 -23.79 0.07 9.36
N ASN A 770 -24.74 -0.40 10.18
CA ASN A 770 -25.11 -1.81 10.22
C ASN A 770 -25.66 -2.32 8.89
N PHE A 771 -26.41 -1.50 8.14
CA PHE A 771 -26.80 -1.85 6.78
C PHE A 771 -25.58 -2.11 5.90
N ALA A 772 -24.52 -1.30 6.02
CA ALA A 772 -23.29 -1.48 5.23
C ALA A 772 -22.42 -2.66 5.69
N ILE A 773 -22.16 -2.79 7.00
CA ILE A 773 -21.14 -3.71 7.55
C ILE A 773 -21.63 -4.66 8.66
N GLY A 774 -22.85 -4.51 9.15
CA GLY A 774 -23.37 -5.30 10.26
C GLY A 774 -23.65 -6.75 9.89
N ASP A 775 -23.73 -7.62 10.90
CA ASP A 775 -24.11 -9.02 10.79
C ASP A 775 -25.64 -9.16 10.61
N PRO A 776 -26.12 -9.79 9.51
CA PRO A 776 -27.56 -10.01 9.28
C PRO A 776 -28.28 -10.74 10.40
N ALA A 777 -27.59 -11.55 11.21
CA ALA A 777 -28.19 -12.25 12.35
C ALA A 777 -28.41 -11.35 13.57
N ARG A 778 -27.76 -10.18 13.64
CA ARG A 778 -27.74 -9.30 14.83
C ARG A 778 -28.41 -7.96 14.62
N SER A 779 -28.56 -7.51 13.39
CA SER A 779 -29.16 -6.22 13.05
C SER A 779 -30.22 -6.37 11.97
N SER A 780 -31.40 -5.79 12.20
CA SER A 780 -32.47 -5.72 11.19
C SER A 780 -32.03 -4.93 9.95
N ALA A 781 -31.12 -3.97 10.09
CA ALA A 781 -30.56 -3.23 8.97
C ALA A 781 -29.65 -4.12 8.11
N ALA A 782 -28.80 -4.95 8.74
CA ALA A 782 -28.00 -5.93 8.02
C ALA A 782 -28.85 -7.06 7.41
N ALA A 783 -29.92 -7.48 8.09
CA ALA A 783 -30.89 -8.43 7.56
C ALA A 783 -31.59 -7.89 6.31
N LEU A 784 -31.88 -6.59 6.28
CA LEU A 784 -32.40 -5.91 5.10
C LEU A 784 -31.37 -5.91 3.95
N ARG A 785 -30.09 -5.64 4.22
CA ARG A 785 -29.03 -5.77 3.19
C ARG A 785 -29.02 -7.20 2.60
N ALA A 786 -29.11 -8.21 3.46
CA ALA A 786 -29.15 -9.61 3.06
C ALA A 786 -30.39 -9.95 2.23
N SER A 787 -31.57 -9.48 2.62
CA SER A 787 -32.82 -9.73 1.86
C SER A 787 -32.84 -9.06 0.49
N LEU A 788 -32.07 -7.98 0.31
CA LEU A 788 -31.84 -7.33 -0.98
C LEU A 788 -30.76 -8.02 -1.83
N GLY A 789 -30.30 -9.21 -1.43
CA GLY A 789 -29.36 -10.04 -2.21
C GLY A 789 -27.89 -9.82 -1.87
N ARG A 790 -27.57 -9.09 -0.78
CA ARG A 790 -26.19 -8.87 -0.33
C ARG A 790 -26.01 -9.24 1.16
N PRO A 791 -25.81 -10.53 1.48
CA PRO A 791 -25.56 -10.94 2.86
C PRO A 791 -24.19 -10.45 3.37
N GLU A 792 -23.17 -10.45 2.51
CA GLU A 792 -21.81 -10.03 2.88
C GLU A 792 -21.69 -8.52 3.16
N PRO A 793 -20.89 -8.11 4.15
CA PRO A 793 -20.62 -6.70 4.41
C PRO A 793 -19.88 -6.03 3.25
N PHE A 794 -20.00 -4.71 3.14
CA PHE A 794 -19.19 -3.88 2.25
C PHE A 794 -17.89 -3.42 2.93
N LYS A 795 -16.91 -2.98 2.14
CA LYS A 795 -15.74 -2.28 2.70
C LYS A 795 -16.19 -0.92 3.25
N LEU A 796 -15.84 -0.59 4.48
CA LEU A 796 -16.12 0.71 5.09
C LEU A 796 -15.15 0.96 6.24
N LEU A 797 -14.39 2.06 6.17
CA LEU A 797 -13.43 2.45 7.21
C LEU A 797 -13.71 3.87 7.72
N TYR A 798 -14.19 4.77 6.86
CA TYR A 798 -14.36 6.17 7.17
C TYR A 798 -15.84 6.55 7.25
N ILE A 799 -16.22 7.16 8.38
CA ILE A 799 -17.53 7.77 8.60
C ILE A 799 -17.32 9.27 8.79
N GLU A 800 -18.01 10.06 8.00
CA GLU A 800 -18.04 11.51 8.18
C GLU A 800 -19.28 11.90 8.99
N ILE A 801 -19.07 12.65 10.06
CA ILE A 801 -20.13 13.01 11.02
C ILE A 801 -20.70 14.37 10.63
N GLY A 802 -21.78 14.36 9.85
CA GLY A 802 -22.41 15.57 9.33
C GLY A 802 -21.75 16.08 8.06
N ASN A 803 -21.92 17.37 7.79
CA ASN A 803 -21.40 18.11 6.64
C ASN A 803 -21.31 19.59 7.05
N GLU A 804 -20.20 20.26 6.74
CA GLU A 804 -20.01 21.71 6.98
C GLU A 804 -20.45 22.23 8.36
N ASP A 805 -20.29 21.41 9.42
CA ASP A 805 -20.78 21.76 10.75
C ASP A 805 -20.02 22.93 11.40
N PHE A 806 -19.01 23.48 10.73
CA PHE A 806 -18.47 24.80 11.06
C PHE A 806 -19.55 25.90 11.03
N PHE A 807 -20.64 25.77 10.26
CA PHE A 807 -21.80 26.66 10.32
C PHE A 807 -22.62 26.52 11.62
N ALA A 808 -22.49 25.37 12.30
CA ALA A 808 -23.23 25.02 13.50
C ALA A 808 -22.31 24.66 14.68
N ALA A 809 -21.10 25.21 14.68
CA ALA A 809 -19.98 24.84 15.55
C ALA A 809 -20.35 24.69 17.03
N ASN A 810 -21.13 25.62 17.58
CA ASN A 810 -21.55 25.60 18.99
C ASN A 810 -22.34 24.33 19.34
N SER A 811 -23.24 23.91 18.46
CA SER A 811 -24.02 22.68 18.66
C SER A 811 -23.21 21.43 18.34
N TYR A 812 -22.26 21.53 17.40
CA TYR A 812 -21.44 20.39 16.98
C TYR A 812 -20.64 19.82 18.14
N VAL A 813 -20.23 20.63 19.12
CA VAL A 813 -19.54 20.13 20.33
C VAL A 813 -20.30 19.00 21.00
N TYR A 814 -21.61 19.15 21.24
CA TYR A 814 -22.40 18.10 21.87
C TYR A 814 -22.86 17.03 20.85
N ARG A 815 -23.14 17.41 19.60
CA ARG A 815 -23.55 16.46 18.55
C ARG A 815 -22.40 15.50 18.25
N TRP A 816 -21.20 15.99 17.94
CA TRP A 816 -19.98 15.20 17.81
C TRP A 816 -19.76 14.28 19.00
N ARG A 817 -19.77 14.81 20.22
CA ARG A 817 -19.57 14.02 21.44
C ARG A 817 -20.55 12.86 21.51
N ARG A 818 -21.85 13.12 21.30
CA ARG A 818 -22.90 12.11 21.40
C ARG A 818 -22.84 11.08 20.28
N PHE A 819 -22.71 11.52 19.03
CA PHE A 819 -22.61 10.63 17.87
C PHE A 819 -21.35 9.78 17.94
N VAL A 820 -20.17 10.38 18.08
CA VAL A 820 -18.90 9.65 18.05
C VAL A 820 -18.74 8.74 19.26
N THR A 821 -19.15 9.15 20.46
CA THR A 821 -19.10 8.25 21.64
C THR A 821 -19.97 7.01 21.43
N ALA A 822 -21.18 7.16 20.88
CA ALA A 822 -22.07 6.03 20.61
C ALA A 822 -21.51 5.16 19.46
N LEU A 823 -21.14 5.78 18.34
CA LEU A 823 -20.64 5.09 17.16
C LEU A 823 -19.31 4.38 17.39
N GLN A 824 -18.39 4.97 18.14
CA GLN A 824 -17.11 4.35 18.47
C GLN A 824 -17.27 3.18 19.45
N ARG A 825 -18.31 3.20 20.28
CA ARG A 825 -18.67 2.07 21.14
C ARG A 825 -19.21 0.90 20.32
N GLU A 826 -20.08 1.16 19.35
CA GLU A 826 -20.65 0.10 18.49
C GLU A 826 -19.67 -0.38 17.41
N PHE A 827 -18.83 0.52 16.88
CA PHE A 827 -17.93 0.28 15.74
C PHE A 827 -16.50 0.81 16.02
N PRO A 828 -15.76 0.18 16.95
CA PRO A 828 -14.43 0.65 17.36
C PRO A 828 -13.37 0.60 16.24
N GLN A 829 -13.62 -0.14 15.16
CA GLN A 829 -12.75 -0.25 14.01
C GLN A 829 -12.84 0.93 13.02
N LEU A 830 -13.91 1.75 13.10
CA LEU A 830 -14.14 2.85 12.17
C LEU A 830 -13.41 4.13 12.59
N ARG A 831 -13.09 4.96 11.60
CA ARG A 831 -12.50 6.29 11.76
C ARG A 831 -13.58 7.35 11.51
N PHE A 832 -13.65 8.33 12.39
CA PHE A 832 -14.67 9.36 12.36
C PHE A 832 -14.05 10.70 11.96
N ILE A 833 -14.58 11.30 10.90
CA ILE A 833 -14.11 12.56 10.32
C ILE A 833 -15.00 13.70 10.84
N ALA A 834 -14.38 14.71 11.42
CA ALA A 834 -15.06 15.92 11.91
C ALA A 834 -15.20 16.97 10.81
N THR A 835 -16.32 17.68 10.78
CA THR A 835 -16.70 18.64 9.71
C THR A 835 -16.69 20.10 10.18
N THR A 836 -16.15 20.38 11.37
CA THR A 836 -15.86 21.75 11.83
C THR A 836 -14.47 22.22 11.40
N ASN A 837 -14.21 23.52 11.51
CA ASN A 837 -12.86 24.04 11.35
C ASN A 837 -11.87 23.34 12.31
N PRO A 838 -10.70 22.89 11.83
CA PRO A 838 -9.73 22.19 12.67
C PRO A 838 -9.32 22.98 13.91
N GLY A 839 -9.47 22.35 15.09
CA GLY A 839 -9.08 22.94 16.37
C GLY A 839 -9.99 24.04 16.91
N ASN A 840 -11.05 24.43 16.19
CA ASN A 840 -12.02 25.41 16.68
C ASN A 840 -13.45 25.10 16.19
N PRO A 841 -14.35 24.61 17.07
CA PRO A 841 -14.19 24.44 18.51
C PRO A 841 -13.34 23.22 18.87
N VAL A 842 -12.91 23.14 20.14
CA VAL A 842 -12.28 21.92 20.66
C VAL A 842 -13.36 20.85 20.83
N LEU A 843 -13.15 19.69 20.19
CA LEU A 843 -14.08 18.56 20.21
C LEU A 843 -13.62 17.45 21.16
N ALA A 844 -14.59 16.75 21.75
CA ALA A 844 -14.35 15.60 22.61
C ALA A 844 -15.30 14.45 22.20
N PRO A 845 -14.80 13.25 21.85
CA PRO A 845 -13.38 12.86 21.75
C PRO A 845 -12.61 13.67 20.69
N ALA A 846 -11.27 13.75 20.81
CA ALA A 846 -10.45 14.50 19.87
C ALA A 846 -10.47 13.84 18.48
N PRO A 847 -10.78 14.56 17.39
CA PRO A 847 -10.81 13.98 16.05
C PRO A 847 -9.40 13.65 15.56
N THR A 848 -9.25 12.47 14.96
CA THR A 848 -8.03 12.07 14.25
C THR A 848 -8.03 12.50 12.79
N GLU A 849 -9.21 12.75 12.23
CA GLU A 849 -9.41 13.21 10.86
C GLU A 849 -10.40 14.39 10.83
N TYR A 850 -10.13 15.37 9.97
CA TYR A 850 -11.01 16.51 9.67
C TYR A 850 -11.32 16.59 8.18
N ASP A 851 -12.55 16.95 7.85
CA ASP A 851 -12.96 17.42 6.53
C ASP A 851 -12.86 18.95 6.49
N VAL A 852 -12.19 19.47 5.46
CA VAL A 852 -11.98 20.89 5.21
C VAL A 852 -12.61 21.24 3.86
N HIS A 853 -13.54 22.19 3.90
CA HIS A 853 -14.26 22.65 2.73
C HIS A 853 -13.84 24.07 2.36
N VAL A 854 -13.66 24.33 1.07
CA VAL A 854 -13.37 25.68 0.59
C VAL A 854 -14.05 26.01 -0.74
N TYR A 855 -15.03 26.89 -0.64
CA TYR A 855 -15.63 27.56 -1.79
C TYR A 855 -15.19 29.00 -1.84
N GLN A 856 -14.41 29.36 -2.86
CA GLN A 856 -13.72 30.63 -2.88
C GLN A 856 -13.52 31.19 -4.29
N THR A 857 -12.87 32.35 -4.42
CA THR A 857 -12.54 32.90 -5.73
C THR A 857 -11.34 32.22 -6.37
N PRO A 858 -11.20 32.20 -7.71
CA PRO A 858 -9.98 31.73 -8.37
C PRO A 858 -8.71 32.41 -7.81
N THR A 859 -8.79 33.70 -7.47
CA THR A 859 -7.68 34.45 -6.86
C THR A 859 -7.31 33.91 -5.48
N TRP A 860 -8.30 33.56 -4.65
CA TRP A 860 -8.06 32.98 -3.33
C TRP A 860 -7.33 31.65 -3.44
N PHE A 861 -7.76 30.75 -4.34
CA PHE A 861 -7.09 29.47 -4.55
C PHE A 861 -5.62 29.64 -4.97
N ALA A 862 -5.36 30.59 -5.87
CA ALA A 862 -4.00 30.93 -6.29
C ALA A 862 -3.16 31.52 -5.13
N GLN A 863 -3.77 32.28 -4.21
CA GLN A 863 -3.06 32.88 -3.07
C GLN A 863 -2.88 31.93 -1.88
N ASN A 864 -3.68 30.86 -1.79
CA ASN A 864 -3.69 29.93 -0.66
C ASN A 864 -3.06 28.57 -1.00
N VAL A 865 -2.19 28.51 -2.01
CA VAL A 865 -1.42 27.30 -2.36
C VAL A 865 -0.59 26.75 -1.20
N PHE A 866 -0.28 27.56 -0.18
CA PHE A 866 0.48 27.18 1.01
C PHE A 866 -0.38 26.90 2.25
N TYR A 867 -1.69 26.68 2.09
CA TYR A 867 -2.66 26.55 3.18
C TYR A 867 -2.22 25.53 4.26
N TYR A 868 -1.79 24.33 3.85
CA TYR A 868 -1.41 23.24 4.74
C TYR A 868 0.07 23.25 5.19
N ASP A 869 0.91 24.12 4.63
CA ASP A 869 2.36 24.11 4.89
C ASP A 869 2.69 24.41 6.36
N SER A 870 1.85 25.17 7.07
CA SER A 870 2.03 25.51 8.49
C SER A 870 1.29 24.58 9.46
N PHE A 871 0.52 23.62 8.96
CA PHE A 871 -0.28 22.72 9.81
C PHE A 871 0.64 21.75 10.58
N GLN A 872 0.27 21.43 11.82
CA GLN A 872 1.09 20.56 12.68
C GLN A 872 1.01 19.11 12.21
N ARG A 873 2.14 18.39 12.27
CA ARG A 873 2.25 16.95 11.96
C ARG A 873 2.13 16.12 13.24
N ASN A 874 1.01 16.28 13.95
CA ASN A 874 0.77 15.75 15.30
C ASN A 874 -0.04 14.43 15.33
N GLY A 875 -0.32 13.85 14.16
CA GLY A 875 -1.17 12.65 14.01
C GLY A 875 -2.54 12.93 13.39
N THR A 876 -3.01 14.18 13.41
CA THR A 876 -4.23 14.59 12.70
C THR A 876 -4.02 14.52 11.18
N LYS A 877 -5.03 14.02 10.46
CA LYS A 877 -5.07 14.01 8.99
C LYS A 877 -6.21 14.88 8.47
N TYR A 878 -6.03 15.41 7.27
CA TYR A 878 -6.97 16.32 6.63
C TYR A 878 -7.48 15.71 5.32
N PHE A 879 -8.78 15.72 5.18
CA PHE A 879 -9.49 15.48 3.93
C PHE A 879 -9.92 16.84 3.40
N GLU A 880 -9.49 17.23 2.21
CA GLU A 880 -10.08 18.36 1.50
C GLU A 880 -11.34 17.86 0.77
N GLY A 881 -12.44 17.66 1.47
CA GLY A 881 -13.62 16.95 0.97
C GLY A 881 -14.44 17.73 -0.03
N GLU A 882 -14.36 19.06 -0.01
CA GLU A 882 -14.95 19.94 -1.01
C GLU A 882 -14.05 21.13 -1.29
N TYR A 883 -13.70 21.34 -2.55
CA TYR A 883 -13.13 22.61 -2.97
C TYR A 883 -13.51 22.97 -4.39
N ALA A 884 -13.90 24.23 -4.60
CA ALA A 884 -14.13 24.78 -5.93
C ALA A 884 -14.03 26.31 -5.94
N ALA A 885 -13.45 26.83 -7.02
CA ALA A 885 -13.46 28.24 -7.34
C ALA A 885 -14.81 28.58 -8.00
N ILE A 886 -15.76 29.11 -7.21
CA ILE A 886 -17.17 29.22 -7.64
C ILE A 886 -17.59 30.62 -8.09
N SER A 887 -16.81 31.66 -7.78
CA SER A 887 -17.19 33.05 -8.07
C SER A 887 -15.97 33.94 -8.24
N THR A 888 -16.07 35.00 -9.03
CA THR A 888 -15.03 36.05 -9.09
C THR A 888 -15.28 37.17 -8.08
N ASN A 889 -16.40 37.15 -7.36
CA ASN A 889 -16.77 38.16 -6.38
C ASN A 889 -16.53 37.64 -4.95
N PRO A 890 -15.48 38.12 -4.24
CA PRO A 890 -15.16 37.65 -2.90
C PRO A 890 -16.19 38.08 -1.83
N ASN A 891 -17.02 39.08 -2.13
CA ASN A 891 -18.04 39.59 -1.20
C ASN A 891 -19.41 38.93 -1.39
N ASP A 892 -19.59 38.15 -2.46
CA ASP A 892 -20.83 37.47 -2.81
C ASP A 892 -20.52 36.17 -3.55
N LEU A 893 -19.81 35.25 -2.87
CA LEU A 893 -19.32 34.00 -3.45
C LEU A 893 -20.47 33.12 -3.99
N PHE A 894 -21.61 33.14 -3.30
CA PHE A 894 -22.78 32.32 -3.61
C PHE A 894 -23.89 33.08 -4.36
N GLY A 895 -23.63 34.32 -4.78
CA GLY A 895 -24.58 35.18 -5.48
C GLY A 895 -25.01 34.67 -6.86
N SER A 896 -25.72 35.52 -7.60
CA SER A 896 -26.15 35.19 -8.97
C SER A 896 -24.99 35.26 -9.97
N PRO A 897 -25.12 34.65 -11.17
CA PRO A 897 -24.13 34.81 -12.24
C PRO A 897 -23.85 36.27 -12.62
N SER A 898 -24.85 37.15 -12.54
CA SER A 898 -24.66 38.59 -12.78
C SER A 898 -23.76 39.27 -11.74
N ASN A 899 -23.61 38.67 -10.56
CA ASN A 899 -22.79 39.17 -9.46
C ASN A 899 -21.44 38.43 -9.33
N GLY A 900 -21.05 37.65 -10.34
CA GLY A 900 -19.73 37.01 -10.41
C GLY A 900 -19.72 35.50 -10.19
N ARG A 901 -20.87 34.85 -9.93
CA ARG A 901 -20.95 33.38 -9.82
C ARG A 901 -20.64 32.72 -11.16
N LEU A 902 -19.79 31.69 -11.13
CA LEU A 902 -19.46 30.91 -12.31
C LEU A 902 -20.57 29.90 -12.60
N VAL A 903 -21.13 29.95 -13.81
CA VAL A 903 -22.17 29.01 -14.26
C VAL A 903 -21.57 27.64 -14.57
N TYR A 904 -20.35 27.62 -15.13
CA TYR A 904 -19.52 26.46 -15.38
C TYR A 904 -18.09 26.79 -14.94
N PRO A 905 -17.26 25.78 -14.62
CA PRO A 905 -15.83 26.02 -14.40
C PRO A 905 -15.22 26.76 -15.59
N THR A 906 -14.40 27.76 -15.30
CA THR A 906 -13.68 28.54 -16.31
C THR A 906 -12.22 28.08 -16.38
N VAL A 907 -11.49 28.46 -17.43
CA VAL A 907 -10.03 28.22 -17.48
C VAL A 907 -9.35 28.84 -16.25
N GLN A 908 -9.76 30.05 -15.85
CA GLN A 908 -9.22 30.71 -14.67
C GLN A 908 -9.50 29.91 -13.38
N SER A 909 -10.74 29.44 -13.19
CA SER A 909 -11.10 28.67 -12.00
C SER A 909 -10.31 27.36 -11.93
N ALA A 910 -10.28 26.60 -13.02
CA ALA A 910 -9.59 25.31 -13.10
C ALA A 910 -8.07 25.43 -12.91
N VAL A 911 -7.43 26.47 -13.49
CA VAL A 911 -5.99 26.70 -13.33
C VAL A 911 -5.64 27.15 -11.90
N SER A 912 -6.50 27.96 -11.28
CA SER A 912 -6.34 28.36 -9.88
C SER A 912 -6.54 27.20 -8.90
N GLU A 913 -7.55 26.37 -9.12
CA GLU A 913 -7.75 25.13 -8.35
C GLU A 913 -6.55 24.20 -8.52
N ALA A 914 -6.06 24.02 -9.75
CA ALA A 914 -4.87 23.23 -10.01
C ALA A 914 -3.62 23.79 -9.29
N ALA A 915 -3.48 25.12 -9.19
CA ALA A 915 -2.44 25.74 -8.38
C ALA A 915 -2.57 25.32 -6.90
N PHE A 916 -3.78 25.42 -6.33
CA PHE A 916 -4.04 24.98 -4.96
C PHE A 916 -3.75 23.48 -4.74
N MET A 917 -4.12 22.63 -5.71
CA MET A 917 -3.82 21.20 -5.69
C MET A 917 -2.32 20.89 -5.66
N THR A 918 -1.45 21.77 -6.18
CA THR A 918 0.02 21.61 -5.98
C THR A 918 0.42 21.73 -4.50
N GLY A 919 -0.31 22.54 -3.74
CA GLY A 919 -0.20 22.66 -2.29
C GLY A 919 -0.69 21.41 -1.56
N LEU A 920 -1.84 20.88 -1.97
CA LEU A 920 -2.37 19.62 -1.44
C LEU A 920 -1.36 18.47 -1.64
N GLU A 921 -0.80 18.35 -2.85
CA GLU A 921 0.17 17.31 -3.19
C GLU A 921 1.50 17.47 -2.46
N ARG A 922 1.97 18.71 -2.24
CA ARG A 922 3.15 19.02 -1.42
C ARG A 922 2.96 18.62 0.05
N ASN A 923 1.73 18.68 0.56
CA ASN A 923 1.37 18.38 1.94
C ASN A 923 0.64 17.03 2.10
N ALA A 924 0.83 16.10 1.15
CA ALA A 924 0.19 14.79 1.15
C ALA A 924 0.60 13.89 2.34
N ASP A 925 1.58 14.33 3.15
CA ASP A 925 1.94 13.69 4.41
C ASP A 925 0.84 13.81 5.48
N ILE A 926 0.05 14.88 5.45
CA ILE A 926 -1.10 15.11 6.35
C ILE A 926 -2.43 15.22 5.60
N VAL A 927 -2.42 15.65 4.34
CA VAL A 927 -3.60 15.67 3.47
C VAL A 927 -3.75 14.30 2.82
N PHE A 928 -4.63 13.45 3.36
CA PHE A 928 -4.73 12.04 2.93
C PHE A 928 -5.71 11.85 1.76
N ALA A 929 -6.59 12.82 1.54
CA ALA A 929 -7.63 12.80 0.52
C ALA A 929 -7.97 14.22 0.08
N ALA A 930 -8.37 14.39 -1.16
CA ALA A 930 -8.91 15.65 -1.67
C ALA A 930 -9.90 15.37 -2.79
N ALA A 931 -11.04 16.03 -2.78
CA ALA A 931 -12.11 15.80 -3.73
C ALA A 931 -12.66 17.12 -4.29
N TYR A 932 -12.55 17.26 -5.61
CA TYR A 932 -13.19 18.37 -6.33
C TYR A 932 -14.70 18.17 -6.33
N ALA A 933 -15.44 19.23 -6.02
CA ALA A 933 -16.90 19.25 -6.10
C ALA A 933 -17.34 20.17 -7.25
N PRO A 934 -18.19 19.74 -8.20
CA PRO A 934 -19.01 18.53 -8.16
C PRO A 934 -18.58 17.42 -9.15
N LEU A 935 -17.29 17.31 -9.52
CA LEU A 935 -16.59 16.14 -10.12
C LEU A 935 -15.87 16.38 -11.48
N ILE A 936 -14.61 15.91 -11.56
CA ILE A 936 -13.65 15.74 -12.71
C ILE A 936 -12.43 16.67 -12.70
N GLY A 937 -11.22 16.11 -12.94
CA GLY A 937 -10.00 16.90 -13.18
C GLY A 937 -8.80 16.13 -13.75
N LEU A 938 -8.16 16.71 -14.78
CA LEU A 938 -6.90 16.28 -15.42
C LEU A 938 -5.74 16.10 -14.42
N PHE A 939 -5.70 16.93 -13.37
CA PHE A 939 -4.69 16.88 -12.32
C PHE A 939 -4.76 15.57 -11.52
N GLY A 940 -5.95 14.99 -11.38
CA GLY A 940 -6.17 13.71 -10.71
C GLY A 940 -5.58 12.52 -11.47
N THR A 941 -5.49 12.61 -12.80
CA THR A 941 -5.00 11.55 -13.70
C THR A 941 -3.48 11.43 -13.69
N TYR A 942 -2.76 12.56 -13.61
CA TYR A 942 -1.29 12.63 -13.65
C TYR A 942 -0.70 12.79 -12.25
N ARG A 943 -0.60 11.67 -11.53
CA ARG A 943 0.08 11.60 -10.24
C ARG A 943 1.25 10.63 -10.29
N GLY A 944 2.33 11.07 -9.67
CA GLY A 944 3.41 10.21 -9.28
C GLY A 944 3.07 9.58 -7.94
N ASP A 945 3.79 8.52 -7.65
CA ASP A 945 3.70 7.83 -6.41
C ASP A 945 4.65 8.56 -5.39
N GLU A 946 5.70 9.24 -5.85
CA GLU A 946 6.59 10.12 -5.07
C GLU A 946 6.36 11.62 -5.31
N TYR A 947 6.39 12.43 -4.25
CA TYR A 947 6.61 13.87 -4.35
C TYR A 947 8.10 14.20 -4.41
N LEU A 948 8.53 14.94 -5.43
CA LEU A 948 9.89 15.41 -5.60
C LEU A 948 9.99 16.87 -5.15
N SER A 949 10.76 17.11 -4.10
CA SER A 949 11.06 18.47 -3.67
C SER A 949 11.71 19.26 -4.80
N SER A 950 11.22 20.47 -5.03
CA SER A 950 11.72 21.40 -6.02
C SER A 950 11.81 22.80 -5.40
N THR A 951 12.34 23.76 -6.14
CA THR A 951 12.25 25.17 -5.76
C THR A 951 10.79 25.49 -5.41
N LEU A 952 10.56 26.12 -4.25
CA LEU A 952 9.20 26.49 -3.87
C LEU A 952 8.70 27.62 -4.77
N PRO A 953 7.43 27.59 -5.20
CA PRO A 953 6.79 28.74 -5.81
C PRO A 953 6.89 29.98 -4.91
N ASP A 954 6.94 31.17 -5.52
CA ASP A 954 6.78 32.40 -4.74
C ASP A 954 5.37 32.42 -4.13
N ARG A 955 5.29 32.65 -2.81
CA ARG A 955 4.02 32.76 -2.07
C ARG A 955 3.12 33.86 -2.62
N ARG A 956 3.68 34.89 -3.25
CA ARG A 956 2.93 36.00 -3.88
C ARG A 956 2.94 35.91 -5.41
N GLY A 957 3.49 34.84 -5.97
CA GLY A 957 3.58 34.63 -7.41
C GLY A 957 2.25 34.22 -8.04
N THR A 958 2.25 34.12 -9.36
CA THR A 958 1.11 33.66 -10.18
C THR A 958 1.41 32.33 -10.88
N THR A 959 2.52 31.70 -10.54
CA THR A 959 2.90 30.41 -11.11
C THR A 959 3.28 29.43 -10.03
N PHE A 960 2.74 28.23 -10.12
CA PHE A 960 2.84 27.19 -9.11
C PHE A 960 3.12 25.86 -9.78
N TRP A 961 3.87 25.01 -9.11
CA TRP A 961 4.20 23.70 -9.64
C TRP A 961 4.30 22.64 -8.57
N SER A 962 4.04 21.42 -9.00
CA SER A 962 4.32 20.21 -8.26
C SER A 962 5.10 19.27 -9.17
N VAL A 963 6.08 18.59 -8.61
CA VAL A 963 6.84 17.58 -9.33
C VAL A 963 6.63 16.28 -8.60
N VAL A 964 6.12 15.30 -9.33
CA VAL A 964 5.90 13.96 -8.80
C VAL A 964 6.52 12.96 -9.75
N ARG A 965 6.91 11.80 -9.22
CA ARG A 965 7.50 10.71 -10.00
C ARG A 965 6.67 9.47 -9.81
N ASN A 966 6.35 8.79 -10.90
CA ASN A 966 5.96 7.39 -10.85
C ASN A 966 7.24 6.56 -10.87
N ARG A 967 7.64 6.06 -9.70
CA ARG A 967 8.91 5.33 -9.55
C ARG A 967 8.95 4.05 -10.37
N THR A 968 7.80 3.43 -10.66
CA THR A 968 7.73 2.18 -11.43
C THR A 968 8.09 2.40 -12.90
N SER A 969 7.55 3.45 -13.52
CA SER A 969 7.86 3.80 -14.92
C SER A 969 9.07 4.73 -15.05
N ASN A 970 9.65 5.21 -13.93
CA ASN A 970 10.59 6.32 -13.88
C ASN A 970 10.06 7.61 -14.55
N GLU A 971 8.74 7.71 -14.71
CA GLU A 971 8.10 8.86 -15.31
C GLU A 971 8.09 10.00 -14.29
N ILE A 972 8.73 11.10 -14.65
CA ILE A 972 8.62 12.39 -13.98
C ILE A 972 7.41 13.10 -14.56
N ILE A 973 6.59 13.62 -13.68
CA ILE A 973 5.38 14.37 -14.00
C ILE A 973 5.54 15.75 -13.35
N ILE A 974 5.77 16.77 -14.17
CA ILE A 974 5.83 18.16 -13.75
C ILE A 974 4.49 18.81 -14.07
N LYS A 975 3.79 19.26 -13.03
CA LYS A 975 2.51 19.98 -13.15
C LYS A 975 2.76 21.45 -12.89
N ILE A 976 2.36 22.30 -13.83
CA ILE A 976 2.58 23.74 -13.79
C ILE A 976 1.24 24.44 -14.00
N ALA A 977 0.82 25.22 -13.00
CA ALA A 977 -0.33 26.11 -13.10
C ALA A 977 0.16 27.55 -13.20
N ASN A 978 -0.11 28.22 -14.31
CA ASN A 978 0.13 29.65 -14.49
C ASN A 978 -1.22 30.38 -14.43
N THR A 979 -1.52 30.99 -13.28
CA THR A 979 -2.74 31.79 -13.06
C THR A 979 -2.60 33.23 -13.56
N GLY A 980 -1.41 33.62 -14.02
CA GLY A 980 -1.11 34.96 -14.53
C GLY A 980 -1.62 35.19 -15.95
N THR A 981 -1.72 36.47 -16.31
CA THR A 981 -2.15 36.93 -17.64
C THR A 981 -1.01 36.99 -18.67
N SER A 982 0.22 36.64 -18.28
CA SER A 982 1.40 36.61 -19.14
C SER A 982 2.02 35.21 -19.14
N ALA A 983 2.70 34.86 -20.24
CA ALA A 983 3.49 33.64 -20.30
C ALA A 983 4.70 33.74 -19.36
N THR A 984 5.03 32.65 -18.68
CA THR A 984 6.12 32.60 -17.71
C THR A 984 7.14 31.54 -18.12
N PRO A 985 8.42 31.92 -18.32
CA PRO A 985 9.47 30.98 -18.64
C PRO A 985 9.88 30.17 -17.41
N PHE A 986 10.04 28.87 -17.60
CA PHE A 986 10.60 27.92 -16.65
C PHE A 986 11.90 27.34 -17.19
N THR A 987 12.93 27.29 -16.35
CA THR A 987 14.13 26.50 -16.60
C THR A 987 14.15 25.34 -15.63
N PHE A 988 13.91 24.14 -16.12
CA PHE A 988 13.97 22.93 -15.32
C PHE A 988 15.41 22.43 -15.29
N VAL A 989 15.99 22.40 -14.09
CA VAL A 989 17.30 21.78 -13.82
C VAL A 989 17.04 20.50 -13.05
N LEU A 990 17.15 19.37 -13.75
CA LEU A 990 16.77 18.08 -13.23
C LEU A 990 17.98 17.35 -12.64
N PRO A 991 17.94 16.90 -11.37
CA PRO A 991 19.06 16.24 -10.71
C PRO A 991 19.18 14.76 -11.09
N PHE A 992 18.78 14.38 -12.30
CA PHE A 992 18.81 13.00 -12.79
C PHE A 992 20.05 12.74 -13.64
N ASN A 993 20.57 11.51 -13.58
CA ASN A 993 21.76 11.12 -14.32
C ASN A 993 21.46 10.99 -15.82
N THR A 994 20.26 10.50 -16.14
CA THR A 994 19.76 10.40 -17.51
C THR A 994 18.35 10.95 -17.56
N VAL A 995 18.07 11.84 -18.50
CA VAL A 995 16.73 12.36 -18.77
C VAL A 995 16.43 12.06 -20.23
N ALA A 996 15.24 11.53 -20.52
CA ALA A 996 14.79 11.35 -21.90
C ALA A 996 14.94 12.66 -22.68
N SER A 997 15.36 12.59 -23.94
CA SER A 997 15.50 13.77 -24.82
C SER A 997 14.16 14.36 -25.25
N THR A 998 13.08 13.60 -25.07
CA THR A 998 11.71 13.99 -25.40
C THR A 998 10.75 13.55 -24.30
N GLY A 999 9.78 14.41 -24.01
CA GLY A 999 8.62 14.13 -23.18
C GLY A 999 7.33 14.45 -23.91
N THR A 1000 6.21 14.23 -23.21
CA THR A 1000 4.90 14.75 -23.63
C THR A 1000 4.51 15.92 -22.74
N VAL A 1001 3.78 16.88 -23.30
CA VAL A 1001 3.11 17.92 -22.52
C VAL A 1001 1.64 17.92 -22.86
N GLN A 1002 0.79 17.86 -21.83
CA GLN A 1002 -0.62 18.14 -21.93
C GLN A 1002 -0.90 19.55 -21.43
N THR A 1003 -1.43 20.39 -22.31
CA THR A 1003 -1.75 21.78 -21.99
C THR A 1003 -3.26 22.00 -22.06
N LEU A 1004 -3.82 22.45 -20.94
CA LEU A 1004 -5.15 23.04 -20.86
C LEU A 1004 -4.98 24.56 -20.76
N SER A 1005 -5.48 25.30 -21.74
CA SER A 1005 -5.37 26.77 -21.79
C SER A 1005 -6.50 27.39 -22.60
N GLY A 1006 -6.78 28.66 -22.36
CA GLY A 1006 -7.76 29.46 -23.10
C GLY A 1006 -7.88 30.85 -22.51
N THR A 1007 -8.90 31.62 -22.93
CA THR A 1007 -9.22 32.88 -22.25
C THR A 1007 -9.68 32.59 -20.83
N ALA A 1008 -9.35 33.48 -19.88
CA ALA A 1008 -9.66 33.30 -18.45
C ALA A 1008 -11.12 32.88 -18.18
N THR A 1009 -12.07 33.45 -18.89
CA THR A 1009 -13.51 33.23 -18.71
C THR A 1009 -14.10 32.14 -19.61
N ALA A 1010 -13.30 31.43 -20.40
CA ALA A 1010 -13.83 30.37 -21.26
C ALA A 1010 -14.24 29.14 -20.44
N SER A 1011 -15.34 28.51 -20.83
CA SER A 1011 -15.90 27.30 -20.23
C SER A 1011 -16.37 26.33 -21.29
N ASN A 1012 -16.39 25.05 -20.95
CA ASN A 1012 -17.22 24.08 -21.66
C ASN A 1012 -18.67 24.25 -21.22
N SER A 1013 -19.60 24.19 -22.17
CA SER A 1013 -21.04 24.31 -21.93
C SER A 1013 -21.79 23.23 -22.71
N PRO A 1014 -23.08 22.98 -22.43
CA PRO A 1014 -23.88 22.05 -23.22
C PRO A 1014 -23.91 22.39 -24.73
N SER A 1015 -23.83 23.67 -25.08
CA SER A 1015 -23.78 24.11 -26.48
C SER A 1015 -22.39 24.01 -27.12
N ASN A 1016 -21.33 24.00 -26.32
CA ASN A 1016 -19.96 23.83 -26.80
C ASN A 1016 -19.14 23.00 -25.79
N PRO A 1017 -19.39 21.67 -25.72
CA PRO A 1017 -18.85 20.81 -24.65
C PRO A 1017 -17.34 20.56 -24.77
N ASN A 1018 -16.75 20.86 -25.93
CA ASN A 1018 -15.34 20.64 -26.24
C ASN A 1018 -14.60 21.94 -26.57
N SER A 1019 -15.10 23.09 -26.10
CA SER A 1019 -14.48 24.41 -26.30
C SER A 1019 -13.04 24.45 -25.76
N ILE A 1020 -12.85 23.87 -24.58
CA ILE A 1020 -11.60 23.80 -23.84
C ILE A 1020 -11.31 22.33 -23.53
N VAL A 1021 -10.37 21.76 -24.27
CA VAL A 1021 -9.88 20.39 -24.07
C VAL A 1021 -8.35 20.40 -23.93
N PRO A 1022 -7.77 19.52 -23.10
CA PRO A 1022 -6.32 19.37 -23.04
C PRO A 1022 -5.75 19.00 -24.41
N ARG A 1023 -4.68 19.66 -24.83
CA ARG A 1023 -3.94 19.33 -26.05
C ARG A 1023 -2.63 18.66 -25.69
N THR A 1024 -2.37 17.50 -26.28
CA THR A 1024 -1.11 16.78 -26.12
C THR A 1024 -0.14 17.18 -27.23
N SER A 1025 1.10 17.48 -26.87
CA SER A 1025 2.20 17.71 -27.82
C SER A 1025 3.51 17.13 -27.27
N SER A 1026 4.53 16.98 -28.12
CA SER A 1026 5.87 16.60 -27.69
C SER A 1026 6.64 17.82 -27.21
N VAL A 1027 7.45 17.65 -26.16
CA VAL A 1027 8.37 18.69 -25.67
C VAL A 1027 9.79 18.13 -25.62
N ALA A 1028 10.77 18.93 -26.04
CA ALA A 1028 12.18 18.58 -25.88
C ALA A 1028 12.55 18.66 -24.39
N THR A 1029 13.11 17.58 -23.87
CA THR A 1029 13.51 17.45 -22.47
C THR A 1029 14.99 17.13 -22.36
N GLY A 1030 15.53 17.20 -21.15
CA GLY A 1030 16.94 16.93 -20.87
C GLY A 1030 17.28 17.31 -19.43
N LYS A 1031 18.53 17.12 -19.01
CA LYS A 1031 18.99 17.55 -17.67
C LYS A 1031 18.71 19.02 -17.39
N THR A 1032 18.75 19.83 -18.44
CA THR A 1032 18.26 21.20 -18.41
C THR A 1032 17.40 21.42 -19.63
N PHE A 1033 16.18 21.88 -19.43
CA PHE A 1033 15.32 22.28 -20.54
C PHE A 1033 14.45 23.47 -20.12
N ASN A 1034 14.07 24.26 -21.12
CA ASN A 1034 13.21 25.41 -20.92
C ASN A 1034 11.79 25.06 -21.36
N PHE A 1035 10.80 25.57 -20.62
CA PHE A 1035 9.40 25.47 -20.96
C PHE A 1035 8.74 26.82 -20.73
N ASN A 1036 7.93 27.30 -21.67
CA ASN A 1036 7.21 28.55 -21.49
C ASN A 1036 5.74 28.23 -21.21
N ALA A 1037 5.33 28.41 -19.94
CA ALA A 1037 3.94 28.19 -19.55
C ALA A 1037 3.12 29.39 -20.00
N GLY A 1038 2.22 29.20 -20.97
CA GLY A 1038 1.35 30.26 -21.48
C GLY A 1038 0.48 30.90 -20.38
N PRO A 1039 -0.10 32.08 -20.62
CA PRO A 1039 -1.00 32.72 -19.66
C PRO A 1039 -2.23 31.84 -19.41
N VAL A 1040 -2.74 31.86 -18.17
CA VAL A 1040 -3.93 31.10 -17.73
C VAL A 1040 -3.91 29.66 -18.25
N SER A 1041 -2.90 28.89 -17.84
CA SER A 1041 -2.69 27.53 -18.34
C SER A 1041 -2.33 26.53 -17.24
N LEU A 1042 -2.80 25.29 -17.43
CA LEU A 1042 -2.35 24.11 -16.71
C LEU A 1042 -1.56 23.23 -17.69
N ASN A 1043 -0.32 22.95 -17.35
CA ASN A 1043 0.59 22.15 -18.16
C ASN A 1043 1.05 20.94 -17.35
N VAL A 1044 0.94 19.75 -17.92
CA VAL A 1044 1.46 18.51 -17.35
C VAL A 1044 2.52 17.98 -18.31
N ILE A 1045 3.77 18.08 -17.90
CA ILE A 1045 4.91 17.56 -18.65
C ILE A 1045 5.27 16.19 -18.09
N THR A 1046 5.27 15.15 -18.93
CA THR A 1046 5.71 13.80 -18.56
C THR A 1046 6.90 13.36 -19.39
N PHE A 1047 7.91 12.79 -18.73
CA PHE A 1047 9.09 12.21 -19.39
C PHE A 1047 9.76 11.23 -18.45
N VAL A 1048 10.56 10.31 -18.99
CA VAL A 1048 11.30 9.36 -18.16
C VAL A 1048 12.64 9.97 -17.74
N ALA A 1049 12.98 9.85 -16.45
CA ALA A 1049 14.30 10.23 -15.94
C ALA A 1049 14.80 9.26 -14.86
N TYR A 1050 16.11 9.02 -14.87
CA TYR A 1050 16.82 8.01 -14.08
C TYR A 1050 17.81 8.61 -13.09
#